data_AF-A0AAE4ZBG9-F1
#
_entry.id   AF-A0AAE4ZBG9-F1
#
_cell.length_a   1.000
_cell.length_b   1.000
_cell.length_c   1.000
_cell.angle_alpha   90.00
_cell.angle_beta   90.00
_cell.angle_gamma   90.00
#
_symmetry.space_group_name_H-M   'P 1'
#
loop_
_entity.id
_entity.type
_entity.pdbx_description
1 polymer ?
#
loop_
_entity_poly.entity_id
_entity_poly.type
_entity_poly.pdbx_seq_one_letter_code
_entity_poly.pdbx_strand_id
1 'polypeptide(L)'
;MPHDEAHRHTFESLSTLEKNELDRIMERSSAPTIPDVLGWEFRGWNLNPATKILGTRKFKKGFFLDVTTDQAWGYNVPCVQNEFDEPWVAKPSDDDPRRYFFFGVVPGSRAEKPRYRNSLIVDYNMWDEYFFANIFRFTVDYLVYPDPENRDLMLGKSYMEIGPIRFFLGYFVMERYNESEYGRQSKFLTEGQLRTVRALAEVFIEGSDEVISARDVMWNIDRQLERIDSSRKRSLKLVLFLIEHVLPRRGGWPFRRAFSKMKPAERKRFLEDRLKNPRNRGLLRDIARIRALFATGYYGDPRVHPSIGFQPVEKRPQYEPDRYRPVERPAIPLEDPTTERIQAEVCVIGSGAGGAVAAAELAAAGKDVVLLEEGPYVPYAEITHEEREMVPKLYKEGGLQSTVDVDMVILQGKCLGGSTTINNAICLDLPADVLDDWREFGARIDEPALLRSFDRVRDTIGAKPLFDAADPPGAPIAGRNAAILLDGWQRHAAENPDVRSWSNGIFVKNKDRCLGCGYCNFGCPYGRKLSTVETYLPRAARHGARIIVDCHAVEIRRKGRRATSVVCERRDGRVLNVDAEAVVVSCGAIGSSVLLMKSGIKRNVGSRFSFNAATLMVARFDGQPVNGFDGTQMNAYVDGREYLLECHFDPPMVFAGSLPGWFDAHYERMKAYPHLACAGVLIGTRPDARVQRWSLLRQLLGPVDYTMHSNDLARLKRGMARLAEVYFAAGAETVYPATFVDIPLDRDRFGSQPDELRAVIDRTVQKPDDLTLSTAHPQGGNPMSDNRSVGVVDSQFRVHGLDNLYVCDASVFSSSARVNPQLTIMAMADYFAHLGVV
;
A
#
# COMPACT_ATOMS: atom_id res chain seq x y z
N MET A 1 -8.58 70.04 -10.35
CA MET A 1 -7.27 69.77 -9.74
C MET A 1 -7.14 68.27 -9.59
N PRO A 2 -5.96 67.70 -9.89
CA PRO A 2 -5.80 66.55 -10.78
C PRO A 2 -6.44 65.27 -10.24
N HIS A 3 -6.98 64.47 -11.17
CA HIS A 3 -7.32 63.07 -10.94
C HIS A 3 -6.05 62.32 -10.57
N ASP A 4 -5.92 61.94 -9.29
CA ASP A 4 -4.85 61.07 -8.80
C ASP A 4 -4.95 59.72 -9.51
N GLU A 5 -3.87 59.32 -10.18
CA GLU A 5 -3.63 57.92 -10.52
C GLU A 5 -3.71 57.10 -9.24
N ALA A 6 -4.72 56.22 -9.13
CA ALA A 6 -4.82 55.29 -8.02
C ALA A 6 -3.53 54.45 -7.97
N HIS A 7 -2.63 54.74 -7.02
CA HIS A 7 -1.49 53.90 -6.72
C HIS A 7 -2.01 52.51 -6.32
N ARG A 8 -1.96 51.56 -7.26
CA ARG A 8 -2.26 50.16 -6.98
C ARG A 8 -1.21 49.61 -6.03
N HIS A 9 -1.63 49.23 -4.84
CA HIS A 9 -0.74 48.68 -3.82
C HIS A 9 -0.21 47.30 -4.25
N THR A 10 1.10 47.13 -4.17
CA THR A 10 1.80 45.83 -4.27
C THR A 10 2.20 45.32 -2.88
N PHE A 11 2.51 44.02 -2.77
CA PHE A 11 3.05 43.42 -1.54
C PHE A 11 4.25 44.19 -0.98
N GLU A 12 5.18 44.59 -1.85
CA GLU A 12 6.36 45.38 -1.49
C GLU A 12 5.99 46.80 -1.04
N SER A 13 5.13 47.50 -1.80
CA SER A 13 4.74 48.87 -1.44
C SER A 13 4.11 48.95 -0.04
N LEU A 14 3.19 48.04 0.28
CA LEU A 14 2.54 48.00 1.60
C LEU A 14 3.51 47.67 2.72
N SER A 15 4.55 46.88 2.43
CA SER A 15 5.54 46.48 3.44
C SER A 15 6.45 47.62 3.91
N THR A 16 6.40 48.77 3.23
CA THR A 16 7.24 49.95 3.49
C THR A 16 6.45 51.18 3.95
N LEU A 17 5.11 51.13 3.94
CA LEU A 17 4.27 52.27 4.32
C LEU A 17 4.35 52.59 5.82
N GLU A 18 4.16 53.87 6.13
CA GLU A 18 4.10 54.35 7.49
C GLU A 18 2.77 54.00 8.17
N LYS A 19 2.79 53.88 9.49
CA LYS A 19 1.63 53.48 10.31
C LYS A 19 0.35 54.28 9.99
N ASN A 20 0.46 55.60 9.82
CA ASN A 20 -0.69 56.46 9.58
C ASN A 20 -1.36 56.18 8.23
N GLU A 21 -0.60 55.74 7.23
CA GLU A 21 -1.12 55.38 5.91
C GLU A 21 -1.80 54.01 5.96
N LEU A 22 -1.17 53.04 6.64
CA LEU A 22 -1.75 51.73 6.89
C LEU A 22 -3.07 51.82 7.67
N ASP A 23 -3.18 52.73 8.65
CA ASP A 23 -4.43 53.00 9.35
C ASP A 23 -5.54 53.52 8.43
N ARG A 24 -5.22 54.46 7.53
CA ARG A 24 -6.19 54.97 6.55
C ARG A 24 -6.66 53.87 5.59
N ILE A 25 -5.76 52.98 5.17
CA ILE A 25 -6.09 51.83 4.33
C ILE A 25 -7.04 50.89 5.10
N MET A 26 -6.68 50.49 6.32
CA MET A 26 -7.52 49.62 7.18
C MET A 26 -8.95 50.14 7.38
N GLU A 27 -9.14 51.47 7.46
CA GLU A 27 -10.45 52.09 7.68
C GLU A 27 -11.31 52.20 6.41
N ARG A 28 -10.69 52.35 5.24
CA ARG A 28 -11.38 52.59 3.96
C ARG A 28 -11.58 51.34 3.12
N SER A 29 -10.86 50.26 3.43
CA SER A 29 -10.87 49.00 2.70
C SER A 29 -12.10 48.13 2.97
N SER A 30 -12.36 47.21 2.04
CA SER A 30 -13.39 46.17 2.17
C SER A 30 -12.83 44.90 2.82
N ALA A 31 -13.73 44.06 3.37
CA ALA A 31 -13.36 42.79 3.98
C ALA A 31 -13.18 41.69 2.92
N PRO A 32 -12.15 40.83 3.05
CA PRO A 32 -12.15 39.51 2.44
C PRO A 32 -13.36 38.69 2.90
N THR A 33 -13.91 37.90 2.00
CA THR A 33 -14.91 36.90 2.37
C THR A 33 -14.21 35.58 2.71
N ILE A 34 -14.87 34.72 3.51
CA ILE A 34 -14.35 33.39 3.81
C ILE A 34 -14.04 32.62 2.49
N PRO A 35 -14.93 32.55 1.50
CA PRO A 35 -14.62 31.92 0.21
C PRO A 35 -13.37 32.46 -0.49
N ASP A 36 -13.01 33.74 -0.33
CA ASP A 36 -11.84 34.31 -1.00
C ASP A 36 -10.51 33.76 -0.44
N VAL A 37 -10.50 33.31 0.82
CA VAL A 37 -9.28 32.83 1.51
C VAL A 37 -9.17 31.30 1.54
N LEU A 38 -10.30 30.60 1.55
CA LEU A 38 -10.35 29.14 1.68
C LEU A 38 -9.59 28.41 0.55
N GLY A 39 -8.81 27.39 0.92
CA GLY A 39 -8.08 26.56 -0.05
C GLY A 39 -6.73 27.13 -0.45
N TRP A 40 -6.28 28.21 0.19
CA TRP A 40 -5.04 28.89 -0.15
C TRP A 40 -4.13 29.09 1.06
N GLU A 41 -2.83 29.03 0.79
CA GLU A 41 -1.77 29.55 1.65
C GLU A 41 -1.29 30.89 1.11
N PHE A 42 -1.10 31.82 2.03
CA PHE A 42 -0.64 33.17 1.76
C PHE A 42 0.75 33.33 2.34
N ARG A 43 1.68 33.90 1.56
CA ARG A 43 2.97 34.36 2.06
C ARG A 43 2.78 35.67 2.79
N GLY A 44 3.45 35.84 3.92
CA GLY A 44 3.26 36.99 4.80
C GLY A 44 4.56 37.60 5.28
N TRP A 45 4.51 38.92 5.52
CA TRP A 45 5.59 39.73 6.04
C TRP A 45 5.08 40.63 7.17
N ASN A 46 5.63 40.46 8.38
CA ASN A 46 5.34 41.34 9.52
C ASN A 46 6.14 42.64 9.39
N LEU A 47 5.52 43.81 9.59
CA LEU A 47 6.20 45.11 9.38
C LEU A 47 7.06 45.53 10.57
N ASN A 48 6.79 45.04 11.79
CA ASN A 48 7.58 45.35 12.99
C ASN A 48 8.96 44.64 12.95
N PRO A 49 10.09 45.37 12.91
CA PRO A 49 11.44 44.76 12.79
C PRO A 49 11.79 43.76 13.89
N ALA A 50 11.24 43.93 15.09
CA ALA A 50 11.47 43.03 16.22
C ALA A 50 11.00 41.58 15.96
N THR A 51 10.12 41.36 14.98
CA THR A 51 9.63 40.02 14.61
C THR A 51 10.71 39.13 13.97
N LYS A 52 11.82 39.70 13.45
CA LYS A 52 12.98 38.92 12.96
C LYS A 52 13.64 38.14 14.11
N ILE A 53 13.73 38.75 15.29
CA ILE A 53 14.29 38.14 16.51
C ILE A 53 13.38 37.00 17.01
N LEU A 54 12.07 37.17 16.87
CA LEU A 54 11.07 36.18 17.25
C LEU A 54 10.87 35.06 16.20
N GLY A 55 11.60 35.14 15.08
CA GLY A 55 11.52 34.15 14.00
C GLY A 55 10.21 34.17 13.20
N THR A 56 9.48 35.28 13.23
CA THR A 56 8.15 35.42 12.61
C THR A 56 8.08 36.53 11.57
N ARG A 57 9.20 37.13 11.17
CA ARG A 57 9.22 38.20 10.14
C ARG A 57 8.65 37.70 8.81
N LYS A 58 9.11 36.55 8.33
CA LYS A 58 8.49 35.77 7.24
C LYS A 58 7.61 34.65 7.80
N PHE A 59 6.42 34.50 7.26
CA PHE A 59 5.50 33.41 7.61
C PHE A 59 4.65 33.00 6.40
N LYS A 60 4.03 31.81 6.44
CA LYS A 60 2.85 31.53 5.62
C LYS A 60 1.64 31.32 6.52
N LYS A 61 0.45 31.63 6.01
CA LYS A 61 -0.82 31.41 6.68
C LYS A 61 -1.78 30.70 5.73
N GLY A 62 -2.31 29.56 6.14
CA GLY A 62 -3.27 28.77 5.36
C GLY A 62 -4.69 28.88 5.91
N PHE A 63 -5.68 28.77 5.03
CA PHE A 63 -7.11 28.81 5.41
C PHE A 63 -7.85 27.61 4.83
N PHE A 64 -8.71 27.01 5.63
CA PHE A 64 -9.46 25.81 5.27
C PHE A 64 -10.84 25.78 5.92
N LEU A 65 -11.77 25.07 5.29
CA LEU A 65 -13.10 24.83 5.85
C LEU A 65 -13.06 23.47 6.56
N ASP A 66 -13.42 23.45 7.83
CA ASP A 66 -13.71 22.18 8.48
C ASP A 66 -15.11 21.73 8.08
N VAL A 67 -15.16 20.88 7.06
CA VAL A 67 -16.39 20.28 6.50
C VAL A 67 -17.21 19.47 7.52
N THR A 68 -16.65 19.14 8.68
CA THR A 68 -17.37 18.43 9.74
C THR A 68 -18.16 19.36 10.65
N THR A 69 -17.70 20.61 10.80
CA THR A 69 -18.31 21.64 11.66
C THR A 69 -18.88 22.83 10.88
N ASP A 70 -18.62 22.90 9.56
CA ASP A 70 -18.91 24.04 8.69
C ASP A 70 -18.24 25.35 9.16
N GLN A 71 -17.18 25.23 9.96
CA GLN A 71 -16.41 26.35 10.50
C GLN A 71 -15.16 26.57 9.66
N ALA A 72 -14.91 27.82 9.28
CA ALA A 72 -13.66 28.21 8.65
C ALA A 72 -12.57 28.38 9.70
N TRP A 73 -11.40 27.82 9.40
CA TRP A 73 -10.22 27.82 10.25
C TRP A 73 -8.99 28.19 9.42
N GLY A 74 -7.88 28.40 10.09
CA GLY A 74 -6.59 28.46 9.45
C GLY A 74 -5.46 28.07 10.38
N TYR A 75 -4.24 28.09 9.84
CA TYR A 75 -3.00 27.70 10.52
C TYR A 75 -1.84 28.59 10.08
N ASN A 76 -0.78 28.63 10.88
CA ASN A 76 0.48 29.26 10.52
C ASN A 76 1.53 28.22 10.13
N VAL A 77 2.46 28.62 9.26
CA VAL A 77 3.63 27.84 8.85
C VAL A 77 4.90 28.65 9.07
N PRO A 78 5.87 28.14 9.84
CA PRO A 78 7.10 28.85 10.11
C PRO A 78 7.99 28.78 8.87
N CYS A 79 8.62 29.91 8.53
CA CYS A 79 9.49 30.01 7.35
C CYS A 79 10.96 30.23 7.74
N VAL A 80 11.86 29.92 6.81
CA VAL A 80 13.24 30.41 6.86
C VAL A 80 13.22 31.95 6.84
N GLN A 81 14.01 32.58 7.71
CA GLN A 81 14.03 34.04 7.89
C GLN A 81 15.14 34.66 7.02
N ASN A 82 15.11 34.37 5.72
CA ASN A 82 15.97 34.95 4.68
C ASN A 82 15.50 36.36 4.27
N GLU A 83 16.25 37.02 3.38
CA GLU A 83 16.00 38.40 2.94
C GLU A 83 14.65 38.55 2.19
N PHE A 84 14.09 39.76 2.15
CA PHE A 84 12.69 40.01 1.73
C PHE A 84 12.32 39.39 0.38
N ASP A 85 13.20 39.49 -0.61
CA ASP A 85 13.05 39.02 -1.99
C ASP A 85 13.31 37.51 -2.18
N GLU A 86 13.90 36.85 -1.18
CA GLU A 86 14.18 35.41 -1.23
C GLU A 86 12.91 34.54 -1.03
N PRO A 87 12.90 33.26 -1.46
CA PRO A 87 11.74 32.37 -1.36
C PRO A 87 11.22 32.16 0.08
N TRP A 88 9.90 32.02 0.23
CA TRP A 88 9.25 31.62 1.48
C TRP A 88 9.36 30.09 1.65
N VAL A 89 10.49 29.63 2.17
CA VAL A 89 10.73 28.20 2.42
C VAL A 89 10.14 27.81 3.77
N ALA A 90 9.20 26.87 3.80
CA ALA A 90 8.61 26.36 5.03
C ALA A 90 9.60 25.49 5.83
N LYS A 91 9.39 25.43 7.15
CA LYS A 91 10.18 24.58 8.05
C LYS A 91 9.39 23.35 8.50
N PRO A 92 10.00 22.15 8.59
CA PRO A 92 11.40 21.87 8.21
C PRO A 92 11.65 21.91 6.70
N SER A 93 10.64 21.63 5.87
CA SER A 93 10.69 21.74 4.40
C SER A 93 9.32 22.15 3.84
N ASP A 94 9.26 22.51 2.55
CA ASP A 94 8.00 22.76 1.83
C ASP A 94 7.20 21.47 1.56
N ASP A 95 7.85 20.30 1.52
CA ASP A 95 7.18 18.99 1.32
C ASP A 95 6.48 18.50 2.59
N ASP A 96 6.99 18.86 3.78
CA ASP A 96 6.37 18.53 5.08
C ASP A 96 6.40 19.74 6.03
N PRO A 97 5.60 20.79 5.75
CA PRO A 97 5.66 22.02 6.51
C PRO A 97 4.98 21.84 7.88
N ARG A 98 5.66 22.29 8.94
CA ARG A 98 5.09 22.34 10.29
C ARG A 98 3.94 23.34 10.31
N ARG A 99 2.76 22.90 10.74
CA ARG A 99 1.57 23.76 10.93
C ARG A 99 1.33 23.97 12.41
N TYR A 100 1.11 25.21 12.83
CA TYR A 100 0.98 25.56 14.23
C TYR A 100 0.09 26.77 14.43
N PHE A 101 -0.36 26.96 15.68
CA PHE A 101 -1.21 28.07 16.11
C PHE A 101 -2.43 28.23 15.20
N PHE A 102 -3.30 27.22 15.24
CA PHE A 102 -4.57 27.25 14.53
C PHE A 102 -5.49 28.34 15.09
N PHE A 103 -6.36 28.87 14.23
CA PHE A 103 -7.24 29.99 14.56
C PHE A 103 -8.58 29.87 13.82
N GLY A 104 -9.63 30.40 14.43
CA GLY A 104 -10.94 30.53 13.81
C GLY A 104 -10.99 31.69 12.83
N VAL A 105 -11.80 31.56 11.78
CA VAL A 105 -11.97 32.58 10.74
C VAL A 105 -13.44 32.95 10.68
N VAL A 106 -13.75 34.21 11.01
CA VAL A 106 -15.13 34.70 11.07
C VAL A 106 -15.26 36.08 10.41
N PRO A 107 -16.40 36.41 9.78
CA PRO A 107 -16.64 37.76 9.28
C PRO A 107 -16.67 38.77 10.42
N GLY A 108 -16.09 39.96 10.23
CA GLY A 108 -16.08 41.02 11.24
C GLY A 108 -17.48 41.45 11.69
N SER A 109 -18.48 41.33 10.83
CA SER A 109 -19.89 41.58 11.18
C SER A 109 -20.51 40.55 12.14
N ARG A 110 -19.89 39.38 12.30
CA ARG A 110 -20.40 38.26 13.13
C ARG A 110 -19.60 38.03 14.41
N ALA A 111 -18.47 38.72 14.60
CA ALA A 111 -17.71 38.60 15.84
C ALA A 111 -18.40 39.34 17.01
N GLU A 112 -18.13 38.89 18.24
CA GLU A 112 -18.79 39.40 19.44
C GLU A 112 -18.41 40.85 19.78
N LYS A 113 -17.18 41.29 19.42
CA LYS A 113 -16.66 42.66 19.66
C LYS A 113 -15.74 43.19 18.53
N PRO A 114 -16.25 43.42 17.31
CA PRO A 114 -15.42 43.76 16.17
C PRO A 114 -14.92 45.21 16.24
N ARG A 115 -13.61 45.39 16.25
CA ARG A 115 -12.97 46.71 16.14
C ARG A 115 -13.09 47.28 14.72
N TYR A 116 -12.91 46.41 13.71
CA TYR A 116 -13.06 46.73 12.30
C TYR A 116 -14.18 45.87 11.71
N ARG A 117 -15.40 46.42 11.61
CA ARG A 117 -16.56 45.68 11.08
C ARG A 117 -16.39 45.25 9.62
N ASN A 118 -15.60 46.01 8.86
CA ASN A 118 -15.28 45.75 7.45
C ASN A 118 -13.98 44.94 7.31
N SER A 119 -13.78 43.92 8.16
CA SER A 119 -12.62 43.03 8.06
C SER A 119 -13.02 41.56 8.17
N LEU A 120 -12.15 40.69 7.67
CA LEU A 120 -12.16 39.27 8.03
C LEU A 120 -11.34 39.09 9.30
N ILE A 121 -11.91 38.42 10.31
CA ILE A 121 -11.26 38.24 11.60
C ILE A 121 -10.63 36.86 11.66
N VAL A 122 -9.37 36.84 12.08
CA VAL A 122 -8.60 35.64 12.44
C VAL A 122 -8.44 35.65 13.95
N ASP A 123 -9.12 34.73 14.62
CA ASP A 123 -9.22 34.68 16.08
C ASP A 123 -8.57 33.41 16.64
N TYR A 124 -7.44 33.58 17.33
CA TYR A 124 -6.70 32.47 17.93
C TYR A 124 -7.34 31.94 19.22
N ASN A 125 -8.33 32.65 19.78
CA ASN A 125 -9.05 32.19 20.97
C ASN A 125 -10.01 31.05 20.66
N MET A 126 -10.46 30.92 19.41
CA MET A 126 -11.44 29.92 18.99
C MET A 126 -10.88 28.49 18.92
N TRP A 127 -9.56 28.29 19.03
CA TRP A 127 -8.94 26.97 18.96
C TRP A 127 -8.66 26.40 20.35
N ASP A 128 -9.49 25.44 20.81
CA ASP A 128 -9.50 24.97 22.20
C ASP A 128 -8.45 23.89 22.55
N GLU A 129 -7.84 23.22 21.56
CA GLU A 129 -7.05 21.99 21.79
C GLU A 129 -5.66 22.18 22.45
N TYR A 130 -5.21 23.40 22.76
CA TYR A 130 -3.91 23.65 23.42
C TYR A 130 -4.01 24.72 24.51
N PHE A 131 -4.56 24.36 25.67
CA PHE A 131 -5.00 25.34 26.66
C PHE A 131 -3.86 26.00 27.48
N PHE A 132 -2.68 25.37 27.63
CA PHE A 132 -1.71 25.79 28.67
C PHE A 132 -0.35 26.34 28.23
N ALA A 133 0.01 26.37 26.94
CA ALA A 133 1.41 26.63 26.54
C ALA A 133 1.66 27.77 25.53
N ASN A 134 0.66 28.57 25.16
CA ASN A 134 0.78 29.41 23.97
C ASN A 134 0.37 30.88 24.15
N ILE A 135 1.36 31.77 24.13
CA ILE A 135 1.19 33.24 24.22
C ILE A 135 0.37 33.83 23.05
N PHE A 136 0.30 33.14 21.90
CA PHE A 136 -0.43 33.63 20.73
C PHE A 136 -1.95 33.41 20.82
N ARG A 137 -2.43 32.64 21.82
CA ARG A 137 -3.86 32.36 22.03
C ARG A 137 -4.71 33.63 22.09
N PHE A 138 -4.15 34.69 22.67
CA PHE A 138 -4.82 35.98 22.85
C PHE A 138 -4.78 36.88 21.61
N THR A 139 -4.28 36.40 20.48
CA THR A 139 -4.11 37.23 19.28
C THR A 139 -5.41 37.28 18.47
N VAL A 140 -5.74 38.46 17.98
CA VAL A 140 -6.80 38.67 16.99
C VAL A 140 -6.24 39.51 15.86
N ASP A 141 -6.31 38.98 14.63
CA ASP A 141 -5.92 39.70 13.43
C ASP A 141 -7.15 40.16 12.65
N TYR A 142 -7.08 41.38 12.12
CA TYR A 142 -8.09 41.96 11.24
C TYR A 142 -7.52 42.09 9.83
N LEU A 143 -8.16 41.47 8.84
CA LEU A 143 -7.71 41.45 7.44
C LEU A 143 -8.64 42.29 6.56
N VAL A 144 -8.06 43.09 5.67
CA VAL A 144 -8.78 43.90 4.68
C VAL A 144 -8.15 43.78 3.29
N TYR A 145 -8.91 44.11 2.25
CA TYR A 145 -8.39 44.32 0.90
C TYR A 145 -7.89 45.76 0.72
N PRO A 146 -6.57 46.01 0.71
CA PRO A 146 -6.01 47.33 0.46
C PRO A 146 -6.39 47.86 -0.93
N ASP A 147 -6.60 46.96 -1.89
CA ASP A 147 -7.15 47.23 -3.21
C ASP A 147 -8.26 46.20 -3.52
N PRO A 148 -9.53 46.60 -3.72
CA PRO A 148 -10.62 45.68 -4.02
C PRO A 148 -10.50 44.98 -5.38
N GLU A 149 -9.69 45.50 -6.31
CA GLU A 149 -9.41 44.84 -7.60
C GLU A 149 -8.36 43.73 -7.47
N ASN A 150 -7.50 43.78 -6.43
CA ASN A 150 -6.49 42.77 -6.16
C ASN A 150 -6.87 41.90 -4.94
N ARG A 151 -7.61 40.82 -5.19
CA ARG A 151 -8.06 39.88 -4.15
C ARG A 151 -6.97 38.93 -3.62
N ASP A 152 -5.77 39.02 -4.17
CA ASP A 152 -4.65 38.19 -3.74
C ASP A 152 -3.83 38.86 -2.64
N LEU A 153 -3.93 40.18 -2.51
CA LEU A 153 -3.18 40.99 -1.55
C LEU A 153 -4.08 41.42 -0.39
N MET A 154 -3.62 41.26 0.84
CA MET A 154 -4.33 41.68 2.04
C MET A 154 -3.41 42.41 3.01
N LEU A 155 -3.98 43.39 3.69
CA LEU A 155 -3.36 44.08 4.81
C LEU A 155 -3.97 43.55 6.11
N GLY A 156 -3.11 43.17 7.04
CA GLY A 156 -3.46 42.67 8.35
C GLY A 156 -3.02 43.58 9.47
N LYS A 157 -3.84 43.69 10.51
CA LYS A 157 -3.53 44.40 11.75
C LYS A 157 -3.77 43.50 12.96
N SER A 158 -2.73 43.28 13.76
CA SER A 158 -2.74 42.34 14.89
C SER A 158 -2.89 43.03 16.24
N TYR A 159 -3.70 42.45 17.11
CA TYR A 159 -3.82 42.82 18.52
C TYR A 159 -3.71 41.60 19.42
N MET A 160 -3.17 41.80 20.62
CA MET A 160 -3.26 40.84 21.72
C MET A 160 -4.33 41.31 22.70
N GLU A 161 -5.31 40.46 23.00
CA GLU A 161 -6.44 40.73 23.90
C GLU A 161 -6.26 39.98 25.22
N ILE A 162 -5.92 40.69 26.30
CA ILE A 162 -5.81 40.12 27.65
C ILE A 162 -6.92 40.74 28.50
N GLY A 163 -8.02 40.00 28.69
CA GLY A 163 -9.22 40.51 29.34
C GLY A 163 -9.80 41.71 28.58
N PRO A 164 -10.03 42.88 29.23
CA PRO A 164 -10.52 44.07 28.54
C PRO A 164 -9.42 44.88 27.83
N ILE A 165 -8.13 44.53 28.01
CA ILE A 165 -6.99 45.32 27.51
C ILE A 165 -6.52 44.78 26.16
N ARG A 166 -6.26 45.69 25.21
CA ARG A 166 -5.80 45.38 23.85
C ARG A 166 -4.43 45.99 23.59
N PHE A 167 -3.42 45.16 23.33
CA PHE A 167 -2.09 45.59 22.92
C PHE A 167 -1.94 45.51 21.40
N PHE A 168 -1.54 46.61 20.77
CA PHE A 168 -1.23 46.61 19.34
C PHE A 168 0.11 45.91 19.08
N LEU A 169 0.11 44.85 18.25
CA LEU A 169 1.32 44.06 17.98
C LEU A 169 2.06 44.54 16.72
N GLY A 170 1.32 44.97 15.70
CA GLY A 170 1.89 45.41 14.44
C GLY A 170 0.94 45.26 13.26
N TYR A 171 1.41 45.67 12.08
CA TYR A 171 0.81 45.34 10.79
C TYR A 171 1.59 44.21 10.14
N PHE A 172 0.91 43.50 9.26
CA PHE A 172 1.51 42.54 8.35
C PHE A 172 0.82 42.61 7.00
N VAL A 173 1.55 42.27 5.96
CA VAL A 173 1.00 42.15 4.60
C VAL A 173 1.07 40.69 4.22
N MET A 174 0.04 40.22 3.51
CA MET A 174 0.00 38.85 3.03
C MET A 174 -0.51 38.80 1.59
N GLU A 175 0.05 37.89 0.80
CA GLU A 175 -0.29 37.70 -0.60
C GLU A 175 -0.49 36.22 -0.91
N ARG A 176 -1.48 35.88 -1.74
CA ARG A 176 -1.78 34.51 -2.15
C ARG A 176 -0.54 33.88 -2.76
N TYR A 177 -0.19 32.67 -2.32
CA TYR A 177 1.07 32.03 -2.67
C TYR A 177 0.86 30.66 -3.31
N ASN A 178 0.37 29.69 -2.53
CA ASN A 178 0.16 28.31 -2.98
C ASN A 178 -1.27 27.88 -2.69
N GLU A 179 -1.79 26.90 -3.43
CA GLU A 179 -2.95 26.15 -2.98
C GLU A 179 -2.62 25.42 -1.67
N SER A 180 -3.53 25.49 -0.70
CA SER A 180 -3.40 24.73 0.54
C SER A 180 -3.81 23.28 0.30
N GLU A 181 -2.91 22.33 0.57
CA GLU A 181 -3.26 20.91 0.59
C GLU A 181 -4.31 20.57 1.66
N TYR A 182 -4.38 21.38 2.72
CA TYR A 182 -5.33 21.22 3.82
C TYR A 182 -6.75 21.70 3.46
N GLY A 183 -6.90 22.44 2.36
CA GLY A 183 -8.15 22.97 1.85
C GLY A 183 -8.64 22.33 0.55
N ARG A 184 -7.99 21.27 0.04
CA ARG A 184 -8.55 20.48 -1.05
C ARG A 184 -9.88 19.88 -0.60
N GLN A 185 -10.96 20.23 -1.29
CA GLN A 185 -12.20 19.45 -1.23
C GLN A 185 -11.84 18.01 -1.61
N SER A 186 -12.10 17.07 -0.70
CA SER A 186 -12.00 15.62 -0.93
C SER A 186 -12.53 15.29 -2.33
N LYS A 187 -11.69 14.67 -3.18
CA LYS A 187 -12.11 14.26 -4.52
C LYS A 187 -12.80 12.91 -4.51
N PHE A 188 -12.61 12.11 -3.46
CA PHE A 188 -13.20 10.77 -3.36
C PHE A 188 -14.41 10.70 -2.41
N LEU A 189 -14.26 10.99 -1.12
CA LEU A 189 -15.34 10.86 -0.13
C LEU A 189 -16.24 12.12 -0.08
N THR A 190 -17.55 11.94 0.08
CA THR A 190 -18.45 13.08 0.33
C THR A 190 -18.32 13.58 1.77
N GLU A 191 -18.80 14.79 2.07
CA GLU A 191 -18.76 15.35 3.44
C GLU A 191 -19.41 14.43 4.49
N GLY A 192 -20.55 13.81 4.15
CA GLY A 192 -21.21 12.85 5.04
C GLY A 192 -20.38 11.59 5.27
N GLN A 193 -19.65 11.15 4.25
CA GLN A 193 -18.73 10.01 4.36
C GLN A 193 -17.51 10.37 5.19
N LEU A 194 -16.94 11.57 5.03
CA LEU A 194 -15.84 12.07 5.86
C LEU A 194 -16.22 12.12 7.34
N ARG A 195 -17.42 12.64 7.68
CA ARG A 195 -17.93 12.61 9.07
C ARG A 195 -18.02 11.19 9.62
N THR A 196 -18.44 10.23 8.80
CA THR A 196 -18.52 8.81 9.21
C THR A 196 -17.12 8.23 9.43
N VAL A 197 -16.17 8.50 8.53
CA VAL A 197 -14.78 8.05 8.64
C VAL A 197 -14.11 8.63 9.88
N ARG A 198 -14.25 9.93 10.16
CA ARG A 198 -13.76 10.54 11.40
C ARG A 198 -14.34 9.86 12.64
N ALA A 199 -15.66 9.66 12.68
CA ALA A 199 -16.33 9.01 13.80
C ALA A 199 -15.89 7.56 14.02
N LEU A 200 -15.47 6.86 12.95
CA LEU A 200 -14.89 5.51 13.03
C LEU A 200 -13.42 5.56 13.47
N ALA A 201 -12.64 6.55 13.02
CA ALA A 201 -11.26 6.76 13.45
C ALA A 201 -11.18 7.01 14.97
N GLU A 202 -12.12 7.79 15.53
CA GLU A 202 -12.28 8.02 16.98
C GLU A 202 -12.48 6.73 17.80
N VAL A 203 -12.81 5.60 17.15
CA VAL A 203 -13.00 4.31 17.83
C VAL A 203 -11.85 3.35 17.51
N PHE A 204 -11.42 3.28 16.25
CA PHE A 204 -10.39 2.31 15.85
C PHE A 204 -8.98 2.68 16.29
N ILE A 205 -8.73 3.97 16.52
CA ILE A 205 -7.42 4.52 16.88
C ILE A 205 -7.39 4.98 18.35
N GLU A 206 -8.48 4.74 19.10
CA GLU A 206 -8.63 5.13 20.50
C GLU A 206 -7.50 4.54 21.36
N GLY A 207 -6.62 5.42 21.87
CA GLY A 207 -5.45 5.06 22.67
C GLY A 207 -5.16 6.11 23.75
N SER A 208 -4.42 5.72 24.82
CA SER A 208 -4.14 6.63 25.95
C SER A 208 -3.34 7.88 25.57
N ASP A 209 -2.54 7.81 24.49
CA ASP A 209 -1.54 8.82 24.10
C ASP A 209 -1.45 8.93 22.56
N GLU A 210 -2.57 9.17 21.89
CA GLU A 210 -2.62 9.32 20.43
C GLU A 210 -1.72 10.47 19.92
N VAL A 211 -0.91 10.19 18.90
CA VAL A 211 0.02 11.19 18.32
C VAL A 211 -0.65 12.09 17.28
N ILE A 212 -1.61 11.55 16.52
CA ILE A 212 -2.35 12.29 15.48
C ILE A 212 -3.84 12.12 15.72
N SER A 213 -4.62 13.14 15.35
CA SER A 213 -6.05 13.17 15.63
C SER A 213 -6.85 12.25 14.70
N ALA A 214 -8.07 11.88 15.10
CA ALA A 214 -9.03 11.20 14.22
C ALA A 214 -9.31 11.98 12.91
N ARG A 215 -9.16 13.31 12.94
CA ARG A 215 -9.22 14.17 11.75
C ARG A 215 -8.03 13.93 10.82
N ASP A 216 -6.82 13.83 11.35
CA ASP A 216 -5.63 13.51 10.54
C ASP A 216 -5.77 12.14 9.87
N VAL A 217 -6.23 11.14 10.63
CA VAL A 217 -6.48 9.78 10.12
C VAL A 217 -7.50 9.79 8.98
N MET A 218 -8.60 10.54 9.14
CA MET A 218 -9.61 10.72 8.09
C MET A 218 -8.99 11.27 6.80
N TRP A 219 -8.17 12.31 6.88
CA TRP A 219 -7.51 12.89 5.72
C TRP A 219 -6.42 11.99 5.13
N ASN A 220 -5.72 11.22 5.96
CA ASN A 220 -4.78 10.21 5.50
C ASN A 220 -5.50 9.15 4.65
N ILE A 221 -6.65 8.65 5.13
CA ILE A 221 -7.49 7.69 4.41
C ILE A 221 -7.98 8.25 3.08
N ASP A 222 -8.52 9.46 3.08
CA ASP A 222 -9.06 10.06 1.85
C ASP A 222 -7.97 10.24 0.78
N ARG A 223 -6.80 10.77 1.16
CA ARG A 223 -5.64 10.91 0.27
C ARG A 223 -5.15 9.56 -0.26
N GLN A 224 -5.15 8.51 0.56
CA GLN A 224 -4.80 7.16 0.10
C GLN A 224 -5.81 6.65 -0.94
N LEU A 225 -7.11 6.80 -0.69
CA LEU A 225 -8.15 6.35 -1.60
C LEU A 225 -8.14 7.11 -2.93
N GLU A 226 -7.73 8.38 -2.95
CA GLU A 226 -7.54 9.14 -4.18
C GLU A 226 -6.48 8.53 -5.09
N ARG A 227 -5.36 8.05 -4.53
CA ARG A 227 -4.22 7.47 -5.26
C ARG A 227 -4.51 6.07 -5.84
N ILE A 228 -5.50 5.36 -5.31
CA ILE A 228 -5.81 3.98 -5.73
C ILE A 228 -6.67 3.98 -6.99
N ASP A 229 -6.14 3.42 -8.09
CA ASP A 229 -6.91 3.16 -9.30
C ASP A 229 -7.63 1.80 -9.21
N SER A 230 -8.85 1.80 -8.67
CA SER A 230 -9.71 0.61 -8.60
C SER A 230 -11.19 1.00 -8.59
N SER A 231 -12.04 0.18 -9.22
CA SER A 231 -13.50 0.30 -9.07
C SER A 231 -13.96 -0.18 -7.69
N ARG A 232 -13.19 -1.05 -7.02
CA ARG A 232 -13.54 -1.63 -5.72
C ARG A 232 -13.59 -0.61 -4.60
N LYS A 233 -12.80 0.47 -4.65
CA LYS A 233 -12.88 1.53 -3.63
C LYS A 233 -14.28 2.17 -3.56
N ARG A 234 -15.09 2.09 -4.63
CA ARG A 234 -16.49 2.55 -4.62
C ARG A 234 -17.38 1.73 -3.69
N SER A 235 -17.04 0.46 -3.42
CA SER A 235 -17.77 -0.36 -2.45
C SER A 235 -17.67 0.20 -1.03
N LEU A 236 -16.56 0.86 -0.67
CA LEU A 236 -16.39 1.53 0.62
C LEU A 236 -17.46 2.59 0.84
N LYS A 237 -17.86 3.33 -0.19
CA LYS A 237 -18.93 4.34 -0.10
C LYS A 237 -20.26 3.72 0.35
N LEU A 238 -20.57 2.51 -0.13
CA LEU A 238 -21.75 1.77 0.30
C LEU A 238 -21.62 1.31 1.75
N VAL A 239 -20.46 0.75 2.14
CA VAL A 239 -20.24 0.31 3.52
C VAL A 239 -20.35 1.48 4.51
N LEU A 240 -19.75 2.63 4.19
CA LEU A 240 -19.86 3.86 5.00
C LEU A 240 -21.32 4.32 5.12
N PHE A 241 -22.09 4.28 4.02
CA PHE A 241 -23.52 4.60 4.06
C PHE A 241 -24.31 3.65 4.97
N LEU A 242 -24.03 2.34 4.90
CA LEU A 242 -24.68 1.34 5.75
C LEU A 242 -24.36 1.58 7.23
N ILE A 243 -23.09 1.83 7.57
CA ILE A 243 -22.65 2.15 8.94
C ILE A 243 -23.32 3.43 9.44
N GLU A 244 -23.37 4.47 8.61
CA GLU A 244 -23.91 5.76 9.02
C GLU A 244 -25.42 5.73 9.25
N HIS A 245 -26.17 4.99 8.42
CA HIS A 245 -27.62 5.13 8.36
C HIS A 245 -28.43 3.85 8.59
N VAL A 246 -27.94 2.68 8.20
CA VAL A 246 -28.75 1.44 8.20
C VAL A 246 -28.52 0.64 9.47
N LEU A 247 -27.25 0.42 9.82
CA LEU A 247 -26.87 -0.45 10.93
C LEU A 247 -27.30 0.09 12.30
N PRO A 248 -27.16 1.39 12.61
CA PRO A 248 -27.67 1.99 13.84
C PRO A 248 -29.15 1.71 14.05
N ARG A 249 -29.96 1.92 13.01
CA ARG A 249 -31.43 1.81 13.08
C ARG A 249 -31.92 0.38 13.30
N ARG A 250 -31.18 -0.62 12.82
CA ARG A 250 -31.47 -2.05 13.06
C ARG A 250 -31.05 -2.55 14.44
N GLY A 251 -30.20 -1.82 15.17
CA GLY A 251 -29.66 -2.24 16.46
C GLY A 251 -30.60 -2.08 17.66
N GLY A 252 -31.84 -1.61 17.46
CA GLY A 252 -32.76 -1.27 18.56
C GLY A 252 -32.40 0.04 19.26
N TRP A 253 -33.18 0.41 20.28
CA TRP A 253 -32.82 1.52 21.18
C TRP A 253 -31.61 1.07 22.04
N PRO A 254 -30.55 1.87 22.20
CA PRO A 254 -30.44 3.33 21.99
C PRO A 254 -29.91 3.78 20.62
N PHE A 255 -29.54 2.88 19.70
CA PHE A 255 -28.79 3.20 18.48
C PHE A 255 -29.59 3.84 17.32
N ARG A 256 -30.75 4.47 17.57
CA ARG A 256 -31.62 5.01 16.49
C ARG A 256 -31.10 6.28 15.79
N ARG A 257 -29.92 6.78 16.17
CA ARG A 257 -29.26 7.96 15.60
C ARG A 257 -28.25 7.55 14.53
N ALA A 258 -27.88 8.47 13.64
CA ALA A 258 -26.77 8.23 12.71
C ALA A 258 -25.48 7.94 13.48
N PHE A 259 -24.61 7.06 12.97
CA PHE A 259 -23.41 6.62 13.68
C PHE A 259 -22.49 7.79 14.05
N SER A 260 -22.26 8.71 13.11
CA SER A 260 -21.48 9.93 13.33
C SER A 260 -22.03 10.84 14.43
N LYS A 261 -23.32 10.71 14.79
CA LYS A 261 -23.99 11.52 15.84
C LYS A 261 -24.08 10.85 17.20
N MET A 262 -23.59 9.62 17.33
CA MET A 262 -23.47 8.93 18.63
C MET A 262 -22.30 9.50 19.43
N LYS A 263 -22.33 9.38 20.77
CA LYS A 263 -21.16 9.71 21.60
C LYS A 263 -20.04 8.68 21.37
N PRO A 264 -18.74 9.01 21.56
CA PRO A 264 -17.63 8.08 21.34
C PRO A 264 -17.82 6.70 22.00
N ALA A 265 -18.15 6.67 23.30
CA ALA A 265 -18.42 5.43 24.03
C ALA A 265 -19.59 4.61 23.47
N GLU A 266 -20.61 5.28 22.91
CA GLU A 266 -21.73 4.59 22.26
C GLU A 266 -21.32 3.99 20.91
N ARG A 267 -20.43 4.65 20.16
CA ARG A 267 -19.87 4.14 18.90
C ARG A 267 -18.99 2.91 19.14
N LYS A 268 -18.13 2.95 20.17
CA LYS A 268 -17.31 1.80 20.59
C LYS A 268 -18.18 0.59 20.92
N ARG A 269 -19.15 0.77 21.83
CA ARG A 269 -20.09 -0.29 22.19
C ARG A 269 -20.87 -0.83 20.97
N PHE A 270 -21.31 0.06 20.08
CA PHE A 270 -22.01 -0.32 18.86
C PHE A 270 -21.19 -1.25 17.94
N LEU A 271 -19.89 -0.99 17.82
CA LEU A 271 -18.97 -1.83 17.04
C LEU A 271 -18.62 -3.11 17.81
N GLU A 272 -18.31 -3.03 19.11
CA GLU A 272 -18.03 -4.18 19.97
C GLU A 272 -19.17 -5.21 19.99
N ASP A 273 -20.42 -4.77 20.15
CA ASP A 273 -21.59 -5.67 20.16
C ASP A 273 -21.75 -6.41 18.83
N ARG A 274 -21.32 -5.79 17.74
CA ARG A 274 -21.29 -6.44 16.41
C ARG A 274 -20.13 -7.40 16.30
N LEU A 275 -18.96 -7.07 16.85
CA LEU A 275 -17.79 -7.95 16.95
C LEU A 275 -18.05 -9.22 17.76
N LYS A 276 -18.82 -9.11 18.84
CA LYS A 276 -19.07 -10.22 19.77
C LYS A 276 -20.23 -11.14 19.35
N ASN A 277 -21.10 -10.75 18.42
CA ASN A 277 -22.34 -11.50 18.11
C ASN A 277 -22.19 -12.46 16.90
N PRO A 278 -22.25 -13.79 17.09
CA PRO A 278 -22.11 -14.79 16.02
C PRO A 278 -23.17 -14.67 14.91
N ARG A 279 -24.36 -14.14 15.20
CA ARG A 279 -25.45 -13.97 14.22
C ARG A 279 -25.17 -12.82 13.23
N ASN A 280 -24.24 -11.92 13.57
CA ASN A 280 -23.86 -10.77 12.74
C ASN A 280 -22.58 -11.00 11.93
N ARG A 281 -22.07 -12.25 11.87
CA ARG A 281 -20.79 -12.63 11.23
C ARG A 281 -20.62 -12.19 9.76
N GLY A 282 -21.69 -11.99 9.00
CA GLY A 282 -21.58 -11.46 7.63
C GLY A 282 -21.25 -9.96 7.58
N LEU A 283 -21.84 -9.18 8.48
CA LEU A 283 -21.60 -7.73 8.60
C LEU A 283 -20.28 -7.40 9.31
N LEU A 284 -19.85 -8.31 10.18
CA LEU A 284 -18.55 -8.32 10.82
C LEU A 284 -17.38 -8.24 9.84
N ARG A 285 -17.50 -8.94 8.70
CA ARG A 285 -16.52 -8.93 7.62
C ARG A 285 -16.35 -7.54 7.02
N ASP A 286 -17.44 -6.82 6.83
CA ASP A 286 -17.41 -5.46 6.27
C ASP A 286 -16.75 -4.46 7.23
N ILE A 287 -16.93 -4.64 8.54
CA ILE A 287 -16.29 -3.81 9.58
C ILE A 287 -14.80 -4.16 9.73
N ALA A 288 -14.43 -5.44 9.62
CA ALA A 288 -13.04 -5.87 9.68
C ALA A 288 -12.18 -5.35 8.51
N ARG A 289 -12.76 -5.28 7.32
CA ARG A 289 -12.12 -4.68 6.13
C ARG A 289 -11.83 -3.18 6.34
N ILE A 290 -12.68 -2.51 7.10
CA ILE A 290 -12.52 -1.09 7.42
C ILE A 290 -11.44 -0.88 8.50
N ARG A 291 -11.24 -1.82 9.44
CA ARG A 291 -10.17 -1.73 10.45
C ARG A 291 -8.79 -1.54 9.80
N ALA A 292 -8.47 -2.33 8.79
CA ALA A 292 -7.20 -2.24 8.07
C ALA A 292 -7.01 -0.85 7.42
N LEU A 293 -8.09 -0.24 6.92
CA LEU A 293 -8.05 1.12 6.37
C LEU A 293 -7.68 2.17 7.43
N PHE A 294 -8.20 2.04 8.66
CA PHE A 294 -7.85 2.92 9.77
C PHE A 294 -6.43 2.68 10.29
N ALA A 295 -6.01 1.42 10.38
CA ALA A 295 -4.62 1.08 10.69
C ALA A 295 -3.67 1.73 9.67
N THR A 296 -3.96 1.64 8.37
CA THR A 296 -3.21 2.33 7.32
C THR A 296 -3.23 3.85 7.48
N GLY A 297 -4.38 4.44 7.81
CA GLY A 297 -4.53 5.88 8.00
C GLY A 297 -3.74 6.44 9.17
N TYR A 298 -3.53 5.64 10.22
CA TYR A 298 -2.77 6.04 11.41
C TYR A 298 -1.29 5.66 11.32
N TYR A 299 -1.00 4.37 11.21
CA TYR A 299 0.37 3.84 11.25
C TYR A 299 1.17 4.10 9.99
N GLY A 300 0.53 4.55 8.91
CA GLY A 300 1.23 5.07 7.73
C GLY A 300 1.75 6.50 7.88
N ASP A 301 1.36 7.22 8.93
CA ASP A 301 1.83 8.59 9.18
C ASP A 301 3.19 8.59 9.92
N PRO A 302 4.26 9.17 9.34
CA PRO A 302 5.58 9.15 9.96
C PRO A 302 5.65 9.75 11.37
N ARG A 303 4.70 10.63 11.73
CA ARG A 303 4.60 11.19 13.09
C ARG A 303 4.32 10.11 14.14
N VAL A 304 3.65 9.02 13.77
CA VAL A 304 3.30 7.90 14.66
C VAL A 304 4.48 6.94 14.88
N HIS A 305 5.44 6.86 13.95
CA HIS A 305 6.54 5.89 14.02
C HIS A 305 7.31 5.88 15.35
N PRO A 306 7.67 7.03 15.97
CA PRO A 306 8.37 7.02 17.24
C PRO A 306 7.53 6.45 18.40
N SER A 307 6.21 6.63 18.41
CA SER A 307 5.35 6.17 19.51
C SER A 307 5.18 4.65 19.54
N ILE A 308 5.48 3.98 18.43
CA ILE A 308 5.51 2.51 18.32
C ILE A 308 6.94 1.97 18.29
N GLY A 309 7.95 2.80 18.56
CA GLY A 309 9.35 2.40 18.56
C GLY A 309 9.91 1.98 17.19
N PHE A 310 9.23 2.31 16.09
CA PHE A 310 9.74 2.02 14.75
C PHE A 310 10.87 2.98 14.38
N GLN A 311 11.95 2.43 13.79
CA GLN A 311 13.08 3.19 13.29
C GLN A 311 13.17 3.09 11.75
N PRO A 312 12.97 4.21 11.02
CA PRO A 312 13.23 4.26 9.59
C PRO A 312 14.71 3.99 9.31
N VAL A 313 15.03 3.52 8.10
CA VAL A 313 16.35 2.98 7.73
C VAL A 313 17.49 3.92 8.10
N GLU A 314 17.30 5.21 7.89
CA GLU A 314 18.30 6.28 8.11
C GLU A 314 18.59 6.53 9.60
N LYS A 315 17.74 6.02 10.49
CA LYS A 315 17.87 6.15 11.95
C LYS A 315 18.33 4.86 12.64
N ARG A 316 18.60 3.79 11.87
CA ARG A 316 19.00 2.49 12.45
C ARG A 316 20.49 2.48 12.78
N PRO A 317 20.94 1.75 13.83
CA PRO A 317 22.34 1.75 14.28
C PRO A 317 23.37 1.35 13.22
N GLN A 318 23.00 0.48 12.27
CA GLN A 318 23.86 -0.03 11.20
C GLN A 318 23.80 0.81 9.91
N TYR A 319 23.07 1.92 9.91
CA TYR A 319 22.98 2.79 8.74
C TYR A 319 24.30 3.54 8.52
N GLU A 320 24.86 3.37 7.32
CA GLU A 320 26.08 4.03 6.87
C GLU A 320 25.78 4.72 5.53
N PRO A 321 25.73 6.08 5.47
CA PRO A 321 25.32 6.80 4.27
C PRO A 321 26.05 6.38 2.98
N ASP A 322 27.35 6.10 3.07
CA ASP A 322 28.15 5.70 1.91
C ASP A 322 27.85 4.28 1.42
N ARG A 323 27.43 3.39 2.31
CA ARG A 323 27.04 2.02 1.98
C ARG A 323 25.62 1.96 1.41
N TYR A 324 24.73 2.81 1.89
CA TYR A 324 23.32 2.90 1.51
C TYR A 324 23.10 3.74 0.24
N ARG A 325 23.99 3.59 -0.75
CA ARG A 325 23.84 4.18 -2.07
C ARG A 325 23.26 3.19 -3.07
N PRO A 326 22.42 3.65 -4.02
CA PRO A 326 21.94 2.82 -5.10
C PRO A 326 23.09 2.29 -5.96
N VAL A 327 22.94 1.06 -6.44
CA VAL A 327 23.80 0.50 -7.48
C VAL A 327 23.19 0.91 -8.82
N GLU A 328 24.00 1.56 -9.66
CA GLU A 328 23.57 1.93 -11.00
C GLU A 328 23.20 0.67 -11.81
N ARG A 329 22.03 0.72 -12.45
CA ARG A 329 21.51 -0.36 -13.29
C ARG A 329 21.31 0.16 -14.71
N PRO A 330 21.47 -0.70 -15.73
CA PRO A 330 21.25 -0.30 -17.11
C PRO A 330 19.86 0.29 -17.30
N ALA A 331 19.76 1.39 -18.03
CA ALA A 331 18.48 1.99 -18.38
C ALA A 331 17.69 1.03 -19.29
N ILE A 332 16.37 1.03 -19.12
CA ILE A 332 15.43 0.32 -19.99
C ILE A 332 14.85 1.35 -20.95
N PRO A 333 15.23 1.34 -22.24
CA PRO A 333 14.60 2.21 -23.22
C PRO A 333 13.13 1.82 -23.38
N LEU A 334 12.23 2.78 -23.14
CA LEU A 334 10.80 2.60 -23.33
C LEU A 334 10.39 3.19 -24.68
N GLU A 335 9.54 2.48 -25.41
CA GLU A 335 8.90 2.99 -26.62
C GLU A 335 7.58 3.66 -26.26
N ASP A 336 7.37 4.88 -26.75
CA ASP A 336 6.05 5.51 -26.80
C ASP A 336 5.60 5.60 -28.26
N PRO A 337 4.75 4.67 -28.74
CA PRO A 337 4.30 4.68 -30.12
C PRO A 337 3.57 5.97 -30.47
N THR A 338 3.97 6.59 -31.58
CA THR A 338 3.30 7.78 -32.13
C THR A 338 2.12 7.40 -33.04
N THR A 339 2.03 6.14 -33.46
CA THR A 339 0.97 5.59 -34.31
C THR A 339 -0.01 4.72 -33.51
N GLU A 340 -1.25 4.64 -33.98
CA GLU A 340 -2.29 3.76 -33.40
C GLU A 340 -2.11 2.28 -33.76
N ARG A 341 -1.11 1.97 -34.61
CA ARG A 341 -0.81 0.64 -35.08
C ARG A 341 0.70 0.43 -35.25
N ILE A 342 1.20 -0.67 -34.71
CA ILE A 342 2.59 -1.14 -34.88
C ILE A 342 2.59 -2.62 -35.26
N GLN A 343 3.70 -3.09 -35.83
CA GLN A 343 3.91 -4.49 -36.21
C GLN A 343 5.06 -5.09 -35.42
N ALA A 344 5.00 -6.38 -35.16
CA ALA A 344 6.10 -7.17 -34.57
C ALA A 344 6.01 -8.62 -35.05
N GLU A 345 7.12 -9.37 -34.98
CA GLU A 345 7.04 -10.83 -35.16
C GLU A 345 6.36 -11.47 -33.95
N VAL A 346 6.74 -11.05 -32.74
CA VAL A 346 6.19 -11.56 -31.48
C VAL A 346 5.69 -10.42 -30.59
N CYS A 347 4.43 -10.53 -30.16
CA CYS A 347 3.89 -9.68 -29.11
C CYS A 347 3.83 -10.46 -27.78
N VAL A 348 4.62 -10.04 -26.79
CA VAL A 348 4.58 -10.56 -25.42
C VAL A 348 3.74 -9.62 -24.55
N ILE A 349 2.76 -10.15 -23.83
CA ILE A 349 1.83 -9.36 -23.01
C ILE A 349 2.09 -9.63 -21.52
N GLY A 350 2.57 -8.63 -20.80
CA GLY A 350 2.93 -8.68 -19.37
C GLY A 350 4.44 -8.82 -19.15
N SER A 351 5.03 -7.94 -18.34
CA SER A 351 6.49 -7.87 -18.11
C SER A 351 6.98 -8.62 -16.85
N GLY A 352 6.13 -9.47 -16.28
CA GLY A 352 6.42 -10.23 -15.07
C GLY A 352 7.45 -11.35 -15.25
N ALA A 353 7.49 -12.26 -14.27
CA ALA A 353 8.43 -13.39 -14.22
C ALA A 353 8.43 -14.25 -15.50
N GLY A 354 7.27 -14.45 -16.15
CA GLY A 354 7.18 -15.22 -17.39
C GLY A 354 7.53 -14.39 -18.62
N GLY A 355 6.83 -13.27 -18.80
CA GLY A 355 6.93 -12.48 -20.04
C GLY A 355 8.25 -11.76 -20.24
N ALA A 356 8.92 -11.28 -19.17
CA ALA A 356 10.24 -10.67 -19.33
C ALA A 356 11.30 -11.69 -19.78
N VAL A 357 11.24 -12.92 -19.25
CA VAL A 357 12.14 -14.02 -19.66
C VAL A 357 11.86 -14.42 -21.10
N ALA A 358 10.59 -14.67 -21.45
CA ALA A 358 10.21 -15.01 -22.82
C ALA A 358 10.63 -13.92 -23.82
N ALA A 359 10.39 -12.64 -23.51
CA ALA A 359 10.79 -11.53 -24.38
C ALA A 359 12.31 -11.44 -24.55
N ALA A 360 13.08 -11.63 -23.48
CA ALA A 360 14.54 -11.58 -23.52
C ALA A 360 15.15 -12.72 -24.34
N GLU A 361 14.69 -13.95 -24.14
CA GLU A 361 15.20 -15.11 -24.87
C GLU A 361 14.77 -15.08 -26.35
N LEU A 362 13.52 -14.71 -26.66
CA LEU A 362 13.05 -14.58 -28.04
C LEU A 362 13.77 -13.45 -28.79
N ALA A 363 13.99 -12.30 -28.16
CA ALA A 363 14.78 -11.22 -28.76
C ALA A 363 16.25 -11.64 -28.95
N ALA A 364 16.83 -12.36 -28.00
CA ALA A 364 18.18 -12.91 -28.13
C ALA A 364 18.29 -13.94 -29.28
N ALA A 365 17.20 -14.64 -29.60
CA ALA A 365 17.08 -15.52 -30.76
C ALA A 365 16.87 -14.76 -32.09
N GLY A 366 16.86 -13.42 -32.07
CA GLY A 366 16.76 -12.57 -33.27
C GLY A 366 15.34 -12.21 -33.70
N LYS A 367 14.33 -12.48 -32.86
CA LYS A 367 12.93 -12.14 -33.13
C LYS A 367 12.66 -10.66 -32.92
N ASP A 368 11.81 -10.04 -33.75
CA ASP A 368 11.27 -8.70 -33.49
C ASP A 368 10.18 -8.78 -32.42
N VAL A 369 10.52 -8.37 -31.19
CA VAL A 369 9.66 -8.50 -30.02
C VAL A 369 9.11 -7.14 -29.58
N VAL A 370 7.79 -7.07 -29.40
CA VAL A 370 7.12 -6.02 -28.62
C VAL A 370 6.65 -6.61 -27.30
N LEU A 371 7.03 -5.98 -26.18
CA LEU A 371 6.59 -6.31 -24.83
C LEU A 371 5.64 -5.22 -24.30
N LEU A 372 4.44 -5.62 -23.89
CA LEU A 372 3.41 -4.73 -23.37
C LEU A 372 3.26 -4.88 -21.85
N GLU A 373 3.16 -3.78 -21.11
CA GLU A 373 2.90 -3.75 -19.67
C GLU A 373 1.78 -2.77 -19.31
N GLU A 374 0.84 -3.20 -18.47
CA GLU A 374 -0.28 -2.37 -18.02
C GLU A 374 0.17 -1.28 -17.04
N GLY A 375 1.09 -1.60 -16.13
CA GLY A 375 1.57 -0.68 -15.12
C GLY A 375 2.65 0.29 -15.61
N PRO A 376 3.00 1.30 -14.79
CA PRO A 376 4.08 2.23 -15.10
C PRO A 376 5.47 1.59 -14.89
N TYR A 377 6.50 2.18 -15.49
CA TYR A 377 7.87 1.97 -15.06
C TYR A 377 8.17 2.85 -13.83
N VAL A 378 8.68 2.23 -12.76
CA VAL A 378 9.13 2.96 -11.57
C VAL A 378 10.61 2.63 -11.37
N PRO A 379 11.54 3.52 -11.77
CA PRO A 379 12.96 3.28 -11.61
C PRO A 379 13.32 3.25 -10.12
N TYR A 380 14.40 2.55 -9.76
CA TYR A 380 14.84 2.43 -8.36
C TYR A 380 15.05 3.80 -7.68
N ALA A 381 15.44 4.83 -8.43
CA ALA A 381 15.64 6.19 -7.92
C ALA A 381 14.34 6.88 -7.47
N GLU A 382 13.17 6.42 -7.95
CA GLU A 382 11.85 6.90 -7.54
C GLU A 382 11.18 6.00 -6.49
N ILE A 383 11.80 4.88 -6.13
CA ILE A 383 11.28 4.00 -5.09
C ILE A 383 11.66 4.61 -3.75
N THR A 384 10.70 4.67 -2.82
CA THR A 384 10.89 5.21 -1.47
C THR A 384 10.52 4.17 -0.41
N HIS A 385 10.84 4.45 0.84
CA HIS A 385 10.39 3.67 1.99
C HIS A 385 8.97 4.09 2.47
N GLU A 386 8.28 4.95 1.72
CA GLU A 386 6.95 5.44 2.08
C GLU A 386 5.85 4.50 1.56
N GLU A 387 5.32 3.67 2.46
CA GLU A 387 4.31 2.65 2.15
C GLU A 387 3.05 3.26 1.50
N ARG A 388 2.65 4.45 1.98
CA ARG A 388 1.51 5.27 1.50
C ARG A 388 1.67 5.78 0.06
N GLU A 389 2.86 5.71 -0.50
CA GLU A 389 3.15 6.09 -1.87
C GLU A 389 3.35 4.85 -2.74
N MET A 390 4.16 3.91 -2.26
CA MET A 390 4.57 2.75 -3.06
C MET A 390 3.46 1.71 -3.22
N VAL A 391 2.58 1.51 -2.22
CA VAL A 391 1.49 0.53 -2.33
C VAL A 391 0.51 0.90 -3.45
N PRO A 392 -0.06 2.12 -3.51
CA PRO A 392 -0.92 2.51 -4.63
C PRO A 392 -0.21 2.52 -5.99
N LYS A 393 1.10 2.81 -6.03
CA LYS A 393 1.90 2.91 -7.26
C LYS A 393 2.23 1.54 -7.87
N LEU A 394 2.54 0.54 -7.05
CA LEU A 394 3.12 -0.73 -7.50
C LEU A 394 2.15 -1.92 -7.47
N TYR A 395 1.12 -1.90 -6.63
CA TYR A 395 0.21 -3.02 -6.46
C TYR A 395 -1.05 -2.88 -7.33
N LYS A 396 -1.52 -4.00 -7.87
CA LYS A 396 -2.80 -4.10 -8.56
C LYS A 396 -3.91 -3.64 -7.62
N GLU A 397 -4.73 -2.70 -8.11
CA GLU A 397 -5.81 -2.08 -7.33
C GLU A 397 -5.34 -1.47 -5.98
N GLY A 398 -4.08 -1.05 -5.88
CA GLY A 398 -3.51 -0.50 -4.65
C GLY A 398 -3.51 -1.48 -3.46
N GLY A 399 -3.41 -2.78 -3.73
CA GLY A 399 -3.42 -3.83 -2.71
C GLY A 399 -4.82 -4.25 -2.25
N LEU A 400 -5.89 -3.76 -2.89
CA LEU A 400 -7.28 -4.08 -2.54
C LEU A 400 -7.84 -5.33 -3.26
N GLN A 401 -7.04 -5.99 -4.11
CA GLN A 401 -7.50 -7.14 -4.86
C GLN A 401 -7.81 -8.33 -3.93
N SER A 402 -8.95 -8.99 -4.14
CA SER A 402 -9.43 -10.10 -3.31
C SER A 402 -10.27 -11.11 -4.12
N THR A 403 -10.59 -12.24 -3.49
CA THR A 403 -11.67 -13.14 -3.91
C THR A 403 -13.04 -12.45 -3.88
N VAL A 404 -14.05 -13.03 -4.53
CA VAL A 404 -15.42 -12.47 -4.63
C VAL A 404 -16.10 -12.36 -3.27
N ASP A 405 -15.88 -13.31 -2.37
CA ASP A 405 -16.34 -13.28 -0.97
C ASP A 405 -15.46 -12.40 -0.06
N VAL A 406 -14.29 -11.98 -0.58
CA VAL A 406 -13.27 -11.17 0.09
C VAL A 406 -12.71 -11.87 1.34
N ASP A 407 -12.78 -13.19 1.38
CA ASP A 407 -12.22 -13.97 2.47
C ASP A 407 -10.69 -14.14 2.33
N MET A 408 -10.13 -13.88 1.13
CA MET A 408 -8.69 -13.87 0.88
C MET A 408 -8.23 -12.65 0.06
N VAL A 409 -7.18 -11.97 0.56
CA VAL A 409 -6.48 -10.89 -0.15
C VAL A 409 -5.49 -11.46 -1.16
N ILE A 410 -5.41 -10.87 -2.35
CA ILE A 410 -4.51 -11.30 -3.43
C ILE A 410 -3.54 -10.17 -3.73
N LEU A 411 -2.25 -10.43 -3.58
CA LEU A 411 -1.18 -9.46 -3.83
C LEU A 411 -0.56 -9.71 -5.22
N GLN A 412 -0.67 -8.73 -6.11
CA GLN A 412 -0.11 -8.78 -7.46
C GLN A 412 0.49 -7.41 -7.85
N GLY A 413 1.62 -7.41 -8.54
CA GLY A 413 2.23 -6.18 -9.06
C GLY A 413 1.50 -5.65 -10.29
N LYS A 414 1.37 -4.33 -10.39
CA LYS A 414 0.94 -3.56 -11.58
C LYS A 414 2.00 -2.49 -11.85
N CYS A 415 3.15 -2.92 -12.35
CA CYS A 415 4.29 -2.08 -12.74
C CYS A 415 5.19 -2.88 -13.68
N LEU A 416 6.12 -2.21 -14.37
CA LEU A 416 7.17 -2.89 -15.12
C LEU A 416 7.92 -3.88 -14.22
N GLY A 417 8.04 -5.13 -14.67
CA GLY A 417 8.56 -6.28 -13.91
C GLY A 417 7.50 -7.07 -13.12
N GLY A 418 6.27 -6.57 -13.06
CA GLY A 418 5.14 -7.20 -12.38
C GLY A 418 5.45 -7.55 -10.92
N SER A 419 4.98 -8.72 -10.46
CA SER A 419 5.20 -9.16 -9.08
C SER A 419 6.68 -9.39 -8.70
N THR A 420 7.61 -9.48 -9.66
CA THR A 420 9.05 -9.60 -9.33
C THR A 420 9.59 -8.31 -8.71
N THR A 421 9.01 -7.17 -9.09
CA THR A 421 9.33 -5.84 -8.55
C THR A 421 8.92 -5.69 -7.09
N ILE A 422 7.86 -6.38 -6.65
CA ILE A 422 7.28 -6.25 -5.29
C ILE A 422 7.38 -7.50 -4.42
N ASN A 423 8.03 -8.58 -4.85
CA ASN A 423 8.18 -9.77 -4.00
C ASN A 423 9.46 -9.74 -3.14
N ASN A 424 9.62 -10.75 -2.29
CA ASN A 424 10.75 -10.91 -1.38
C ASN A 424 12.01 -11.53 -2.00
N ALA A 425 12.05 -11.70 -3.32
CA ALA A 425 13.16 -12.28 -4.07
C ALA A 425 13.53 -13.72 -3.63
N ILE A 426 12.56 -14.49 -3.13
CA ILE A 426 12.76 -15.89 -2.70
C ILE A 426 12.87 -16.79 -3.95
N CYS A 427 13.85 -17.68 -3.95
CA CYS A 427 14.09 -18.66 -5.01
C CYS A 427 14.06 -20.06 -4.39
N LEU A 428 12.96 -20.79 -4.60
CA LEU A 428 12.79 -22.18 -4.16
C LEU A 428 12.67 -23.10 -5.37
N ASP A 429 13.18 -24.31 -5.21
CA ASP A 429 13.11 -25.35 -6.22
C ASP A 429 11.71 -25.96 -6.27
N LEU A 430 11.26 -26.34 -7.48
CA LEU A 430 10.01 -27.04 -7.66
C LEU A 430 10.13 -28.44 -7.02
N PRO A 431 9.26 -28.81 -6.06
CA PRO A 431 9.27 -30.16 -5.51
C PRO A 431 9.02 -31.19 -6.61
N ALA A 432 9.84 -32.26 -6.65
CA ALA A 432 9.83 -33.23 -7.75
C ALA A 432 8.47 -33.89 -7.98
N ASP A 433 7.72 -34.13 -6.90
CA ASP A 433 6.39 -34.72 -6.92
C ASP A 433 5.32 -33.79 -7.54
N VAL A 434 5.58 -32.48 -7.66
CA VAL A 434 4.70 -31.57 -8.43
C VAL A 434 4.77 -31.86 -9.93
N LEU A 435 5.95 -32.20 -10.46
CA LEU A 435 6.07 -32.55 -11.88
C LEU A 435 5.35 -33.86 -12.19
N ASP A 436 5.34 -34.81 -11.25
CA ASP A 436 4.50 -36.03 -11.35
C ASP A 436 3.02 -35.68 -11.43
N ASP A 437 2.52 -34.82 -10.53
CA ASP A 437 1.13 -34.35 -10.55
C ASP A 437 0.75 -33.71 -11.91
N TRP A 438 1.68 -32.95 -12.51
CA TRP A 438 1.47 -32.31 -13.80
C TRP A 438 1.48 -33.32 -14.96
N ARG A 439 2.38 -34.32 -14.91
CA ARG A 439 2.42 -35.43 -15.88
C ARG A 439 1.13 -36.24 -15.87
N GLU A 440 0.61 -36.58 -14.70
CA GLU A 440 -0.67 -37.29 -14.56
C GLU A 440 -1.84 -36.51 -15.16
N PHE A 441 -1.81 -35.19 -15.07
CA PHE A 441 -2.81 -34.32 -15.71
C PHE A 441 -2.63 -34.19 -17.24
N GLY A 442 -1.52 -34.68 -17.79
CA GLY A 442 -1.23 -34.69 -19.23
C GLY A 442 -0.27 -33.60 -19.70
N ALA A 443 0.46 -32.93 -18.80
CA ALA A 443 1.54 -32.01 -19.15
C ALA A 443 2.86 -32.79 -19.33
N ARG A 444 3.39 -32.81 -20.56
CA ARG A 444 4.61 -33.54 -20.91
C ARG A 444 5.79 -32.58 -21.02
N ILE A 445 6.46 -32.36 -19.90
CA ILE A 445 7.64 -31.50 -19.82
C ILE A 445 8.90 -32.37 -19.87
N ASP A 446 9.87 -32.01 -20.72
CA ASP A 446 11.22 -32.58 -20.68
C ASP A 446 11.93 -32.06 -19.44
N GLU A 447 11.96 -32.90 -18.39
CA GLU A 447 12.52 -32.56 -17.09
C GLU A 447 14.02 -32.20 -17.14
N PRO A 448 14.91 -32.98 -17.81
CA PRO A 448 16.29 -32.55 -18.04
C PRO A 448 16.43 -31.18 -18.71
N ALA A 449 15.58 -30.86 -19.70
CA ALA A 449 15.60 -29.55 -20.34
C ALA A 449 15.13 -28.43 -19.41
N LEU A 450 14.07 -28.66 -18.63
CA LEU A 450 13.58 -27.73 -17.63
C LEU A 450 14.64 -27.47 -16.53
N LEU A 451 15.36 -28.48 -16.08
CA LEU A 451 16.45 -28.32 -15.09
C LEU A 451 17.57 -27.43 -15.63
N ARG A 452 17.95 -27.55 -16.91
CA ARG A 452 18.90 -26.62 -17.54
C ARG A 452 18.38 -25.18 -17.58
N SER A 453 17.06 -24.99 -17.73
CA SER A 453 16.43 -23.68 -17.64
C SER A 453 16.47 -23.12 -16.22
N PHE A 454 16.26 -23.94 -15.19
CA PHE A 454 16.47 -23.52 -13.81
C PHE A 454 17.90 -23.01 -13.57
N ASP A 455 18.91 -23.72 -14.07
CA ASP A 455 20.31 -23.33 -13.91
C ASP A 455 20.63 -22.00 -14.60
N ARG A 456 20.19 -21.82 -15.87
CA ARG A 456 20.35 -20.54 -16.60
C ARG A 456 19.66 -19.38 -15.88
N VAL A 457 18.45 -19.60 -15.38
CA VAL A 457 17.70 -18.56 -14.66
C VAL A 457 18.42 -18.20 -13.37
N ARG A 458 18.87 -19.18 -12.56
CA ARG A 458 19.60 -18.91 -11.31
C ARG A 458 20.84 -18.07 -11.54
N ASP A 459 21.61 -18.39 -12.58
CA ASP A 459 22.77 -17.60 -12.99
C ASP A 459 22.38 -16.17 -13.38
N THR A 460 21.39 -16.03 -14.26
CA THR A 460 20.91 -14.73 -14.77
C THR A 460 20.40 -13.80 -13.67
N ILE A 461 19.65 -14.33 -12.70
CA ILE A 461 19.08 -13.54 -11.60
C ILE A 461 19.99 -13.47 -10.37
N GLY A 462 21.17 -14.09 -10.41
CA GLY A 462 22.11 -14.14 -9.30
C GLY A 462 21.50 -14.77 -8.04
N ALA A 463 20.74 -15.85 -8.18
CA ALA A 463 20.12 -16.56 -7.06
C ALA A 463 21.18 -17.23 -6.19
N LYS A 464 21.34 -16.76 -4.96
CA LYS A 464 22.31 -17.30 -3.99
C LYS A 464 21.83 -17.10 -2.55
N PRO A 465 22.36 -17.86 -1.57
CA PRO A 465 22.21 -17.52 -0.16
C PRO A 465 22.65 -16.08 0.10
N LEU A 466 21.95 -15.37 1.00
CA LEU A 466 22.26 -13.98 1.32
C LEU A 466 23.54 -13.80 2.16
N PHE A 467 24.02 -14.87 2.78
CA PHE A 467 25.18 -14.91 3.65
C PHE A 467 25.77 -16.33 3.66
N ASP A 468 27.00 -16.45 4.13
CA ASP A 468 27.69 -17.73 4.18
C ASP A 468 27.09 -18.61 5.28
N ALA A 469 27.14 -19.94 5.13
CA ALA A 469 26.62 -20.87 6.13
C ALA A 469 27.30 -20.76 7.51
N ALA A 470 28.46 -20.10 7.57
CA ALA A 470 29.19 -19.80 8.81
C ALA A 470 28.67 -18.55 9.53
N ASP A 471 27.90 -17.68 8.86
CA ASP A 471 27.35 -16.48 9.46
C ASP A 471 26.17 -16.82 10.39
N PRO A 472 26.06 -16.18 11.57
CA PRO A 472 24.96 -16.48 12.49
C PRO A 472 23.61 -16.06 11.89
N PRO A 473 22.51 -16.81 12.14
CA PRO A 473 21.16 -16.46 11.67
C PRO A 473 20.65 -15.07 12.10
N GLY A 474 21.29 -14.44 13.10
CA GLY A 474 21.04 -13.07 13.55
C GLY A 474 21.93 -12.01 12.91
N ALA A 475 22.71 -12.33 11.87
CA ALA A 475 23.52 -11.36 11.15
C ALA A 475 22.66 -10.17 10.66
N PRO A 476 23.21 -8.94 10.55
CA PRO A 476 22.41 -7.72 10.30
C PRO A 476 21.49 -7.76 9.07
N ILE A 477 21.79 -8.59 8.06
CA ILE A 477 20.95 -8.75 6.87
C ILE A 477 19.79 -9.75 7.12
N ALA A 478 20.03 -10.80 7.91
CA ALA A 478 19.02 -11.80 8.24
C ALA A 478 17.93 -11.23 9.19
N GLY A 479 18.36 -10.44 10.17
CA GLY A 479 17.50 -9.88 11.20
C GLY A 479 17.10 -10.90 12.27
N ARG A 480 16.76 -10.43 13.47
CA ARG A 480 16.45 -11.29 14.62
C ARG A 480 15.16 -12.10 14.46
N ASN A 481 14.22 -11.64 13.62
CA ASN A 481 12.98 -12.39 13.32
C ASN A 481 13.29 -13.76 12.67
N ALA A 482 14.29 -13.83 11.79
CA ALA A 482 14.73 -15.08 11.17
C ALA A 482 15.37 -16.03 12.20
N ALA A 483 16.24 -15.50 13.08
CA ALA A 483 16.85 -16.26 14.16
C ALA A 483 15.80 -16.85 15.12
N ILE A 484 14.77 -16.08 15.49
CA ILE A 484 13.67 -16.57 16.35
C ILE A 484 13.00 -17.81 15.77
N LEU A 485 12.67 -17.80 14.47
CA LEU A 485 12.04 -18.94 13.82
C LEU A 485 12.95 -20.18 13.84
N LEU A 486 14.22 -20.02 13.46
CA LEU A 486 15.16 -21.13 13.35
C LEU A 486 15.58 -21.68 14.73
N ASP A 487 15.87 -20.81 15.71
CA ASP A 487 16.22 -21.22 17.07
C ASP A 487 15.04 -21.91 17.76
N GLY A 488 13.83 -21.36 17.59
CA GLY A 488 12.60 -21.98 18.06
C GLY A 488 12.37 -23.35 17.42
N TRP A 489 12.58 -23.46 16.11
CA TRP A 489 12.46 -24.71 15.38
C TRP A 489 13.46 -25.76 15.87
N GLN A 490 14.73 -25.37 16.04
CA GLN A 490 15.78 -26.28 16.52
C GLN A 490 15.44 -26.87 17.90
N ARG A 491 14.99 -26.03 18.84
CA ARG A 491 14.56 -26.48 20.17
C ARG A 491 13.34 -27.39 20.10
N HIS A 492 12.33 -27.00 19.32
CA HIS A 492 11.12 -27.81 19.12
C HIS A 492 11.45 -29.18 18.50
N ALA A 493 12.27 -29.23 17.45
CA ALA A 493 12.67 -30.48 16.79
C ALA A 493 13.59 -31.35 17.67
N ALA A 494 14.36 -30.75 18.59
CA ALA A 494 15.13 -31.51 19.57
C ALA A 494 14.22 -32.34 20.49
N GLU A 495 13.03 -31.83 20.82
CA GLU A 495 12.04 -32.51 21.66
C GLU A 495 11.06 -33.40 20.86
N ASN A 496 10.98 -33.19 19.53
CA ASN A 496 10.03 -33.87 18.64
C ASN A 496 10.77 -34.56 17.46
N PRO A 497 11.25 -35.81 17.64
CA PRO A 497 12.07 -36.50 16.63
C PRO A 497 11.40 -36.74 15.27
N ASP A 498 10.07 -36.80 15.23
CA ASP A 498 9.26 -37.04 14.03
C ASP A 498 9.39 -35.93 12.98
N VAL A 499 9.78 -34.73 13.40
CA VAL A 499 9.91 -33.57 12.51
C VAL A 499 11.36 -33.12 12.28
N ARG A 500 12.34 -33.80 12.86
CA ARG A 500 13.77 -33.45 12.68
C ARG A 500 14.25 -33.51 11.24
N SER A 501 13.56 -34.27 10.38
CA SER A 501 13.88 -34.42 8.96
C SER A 501 13.37 -33.27 8.08
N TRP A 502 12.60 -32.33 8.65
CA TRP A 502 12.04 -31.22 7.87
C TRP A 502 13.15 -30.28 7.42
N SER A 503 13.07 -29.86 6.15
CA SER A 503 14.01 -28.91 5.58
C SER A 503 13.80 -27.56 6.24
N ASN A 504 14.88 -26.88 6.60
CA ASN A 504 14.82 -25.57 7.22
C ASN A 504 16.11 -24.80 6.94
N GLY A 505 16.04 -23.49 7.02
CA GLY A 505 17.21 -22.64 6.83
C GLY A 505 16.84 -21.29 6.29
N ILE A 506 17.78 -20.71 5.55
CA ILE A 506 17.68 -19.37 4.99
C ILE A 506 17.37 -19.47 3.51
N PHE A 507 16.46 -18.63 3.03
CA PHE A 507 16.09 -18.60 1.63
C PHE A 507 17.27 -18.22 0.73
N VAL A 508 17.42 -18.96 -0.36
CA VAL A 508 18.16 -18.50 -1.54
C VAL A 508 17.39 -17.34 -2.17
N LYS A 509 18.11 -16.28 -2.56
CA LYS A 509 17.48 -15.06 -3.06
C LYS A 509 18.19 -14.43 -4.25
N ASN A 510 17.42 -13.80 -5.13
CA ASN A 510 17.94 -13.00 -6.26
C ASN A 510 18.26 -11.55 -5.82
N LYS A 511 19.38 -11.37 -5.11
CA LYS A 511 19.85 -10.06 -4.63
C LYS A 511 21.36 -9.88 -4.83
N ASP A 512 21.77 -8.66 -5.10
CA ASP A 512 23.16 -8.22 -5.21
C ASP A 512 23.51 -7.29 -4.03
N ARG A 513 24.48 -7.69 -3.21
CA ARG A 513 25.01 -6.90 -2.07
C ARG A 513 23.90 -6.30 -1.19
N CYS A 514 22.90 -7.10 -0.79
CA CYS A 514 21.72 -6.61 -0.07
C CYS A 514 22.07 -5.81 1.21
N LEU A 515 21.29 -4.77 1.49
CA LEU A 515 21.47 -3.88 2.65
C LEU A 515 20.55 -4.24 3.84
N GLY A 516 19.64 -5.20 3.70
CA GLY A 516 18.75 -5.56 4.81
C GLY A 516 17.73 -4.47 5.19
N CYS A 517 17.32 -3.59 4.27
CA CYS A 517 16.47 -2.44 4.64
C CYS A 517 15.05 -2.80 5.12
N GLY A 518 14.53 -3.99 4.77
CA GLY A 518 13.20 -4.42 5.20
C GLY A 518 12.03 -3.90 4.34
N TYR A 519 12.27 -3.49 3.09
CA TYR A 519 11.25 -2.90 2.21
C TYR A 519 11.09 -3.60 0.85
N CYS A 520 11.48 -4.87 0.73
CA CYS A 520 11.45 -5.61 -0.55
C CYS A 520 10.07 -5.63 -1.22
N ASN A 521 9.00 -5.60 -0.42
CA ASN A 521 7.61 -5.56 -0.89
C ASN A 521 7.22 -4.25 -1.60
N PHE A 522 8.00 -3.19 -1.43
CA PHE A 522 7.71 -1.86 -2.00
C PHE A 522 8.65 -1.51 -3.15
N GLY A 523 9.38 -2.51 -3.67
CA GLY A 523 10.48 -2.30 -4.59
C GLY A 523 11.81 -2.01 -3.88
N CYS A 524 12.92 -2.05 -4.61
CA CYS A 524 14.24 -1.82 -4.04
C CYS A 524 14.77 -0.43 -4.42
N PRO A 525 14.85 0.53 -3.48
CA PRO A 525 15.35 1.88 -3.78
C PRO A 525 16.85 1.91 -4.10
N TYR A 526 17.54 0.80 -3.85
CA TYR A 526 18.99 0.69 -4.02
C TYR A 526 19.40 -0.06 -5.29
N GLY A 527 18.45 -0.51 -6.11
CA GLY A 527 18.75 -1.32 -7.30
C GLY A 527 19.45 -2.64 -6.97
N ARG A 528 19.22 -3.23 -5.78
CA ARG A 528 19.94 -4.43 -5.27
C ARG A 528 19.09 -5.69 -5.24
N LYS A 529 17.79 -5.58 -5.51
CA LYS A 529 16.91 -6.72 -5.76
C LYS A 529 16.94 -7.00 -7.26
N LEU A 530 17.36 -8.19 -7.66
CA LEU A 530 17.57 -8.53 -9.07
C LEU A 530 16.26 -9.02 -9.70
N SER A 531 15.26 -8.14 -9.74
CA SER A 531 13.95 -8.42 -10.35
C SER A 531 14.10 -8.52 -11.88
N THR A 532 13.02 -8.78 -12.62
CA THR A 532 13.12 -8.78 -14.10
C THR A 532 13.48 -7.40 -14.66
N VAL A 533 13.18 -6.32 -13.92
CA VAL A 533 13.61 -4.94 -14.21
C VAL A 533 15.13 -4.79 -14.20
N GLU A 534 15.83 -5.47 -13.29
CA GLU A 534 17.29 -5.39 -13.20
C GLU A 534 18.02 -6.44 -14.07
N THR A 535 17.31 -7.45 -14.57
CA THR A 535 17.90 -8.64 -15.21
C THR A 535 17.44 -8.80 -16.67
N TYR A 536 16.25 -9.36 -16.87
CA TYR A 536 15.74 -9.77 -18.18
C TYR A 536 15.29 -8.61 -19.06
N LEU A 537 14.67 -7.56 -18.51
CA LEU A 537 14.17 -6.44 -19.32
C LEU A 537 15.31 -5.62 -19.96
N PRO A 538 16.40 -5.29 -19.24
CA PRO A 538 17.58 -4.71 -19.88
C PRO A 538 18.23 -5.63 -20.93
N ARG A 539 18.17 -6.95 -20.73
CA ARG A 539 18.65 -7.93 -21.72
C ARG A 539 17.77 -7.93 -22.98
N ALA A 540 16.45 -7.95 -22.83
CA ALA A 540 15.51 -7.87 -23.94
C ALA A 540 15.73 -6.60 -24.78
N ALA A 541 15.82 -5.44 -24.12
CA ALA A 541 16.08 -4.17 -24.78
C ALA A 541 17.42 -4.15 -25.55
N ARG A 542 18.49 -4.72 -24.96
CA ARG A 542 19.80 -4.86 -25.63
C ARG A 542 19.74 -5.71 -26.90
N HIS A 543 18.81 -6.66 -26.96
CA HIS A 543 18.56 -7.49 -28.14
C HIS A 543 17.47 -6.90 -29.06
N GLY A 544 17.07 -5.64 -28.86
CA GLY A 544 16.16 -4.93 -29.76
C GLY A 544 14.67 -5.07 -29.43
N ALA A 545 14.30 -5.70 -28.30
CA ALA A 545 12.90 -5.74 -27.88
C ALA A 545 12.39 -4.32 -27.57
N ARG A 546 11.20 -4.01 -28.09
CA ARG A 546 10.49 -2.76 -27.85
C ARG A 546 9.57 -2.90 -26.65
N ILE A 547 9.75 -2.06 -25.62
CA ILE A 547 9.04 -2.18 -24.34
C ILE A 547 8.07 -1.00 -24.18
N ILE A 548 6.79 -1.29 -24.01
CA ILE A 548 5.71 -0.30 -23.94
C ILE A 548 4.96 -0.47 -22.60
N VAL A 549 5.07 0.51 -21.71
CA VAL A 549 4.41 0.55 -20.37
C VAL A 549 3.14 1.40 -20.39
N ASP A 550 2.32 1.38 -19.34
CA ASP A 550 1.02 2.08 -19.32
C ASP A 550 0.11 1.66 -20.52
N CYS A 551 0.14 0.37 -20.85
CA CYS A 551 -0.51 -0.25 -22.02
C CYS A 551 -1.33 -1.48 -21.61
N HIS A 552 -2.65 -1.33 -21.45
CA HIS A 552 -3.54 -2.41 -21.07
C HIS A 552 -4.03 -3.20 -22.28
N ALA A 553 -3.57 -4.45 -22.47
CA ALA A 553 -4.11 -5.33 -23.50
C ALA A 553 -5.56 -5.74 -23.17
N VAL A 554 -6.50 -5.40 -24.05
CA VAL A 554 -7.94 -5.62 -23.84
C VAL A 554 -8.51 -6.82 -24.58
N GLU A 555 -7.98 -7.12 -25.77
CA GLU A 555 -8.49 -8.15 -26.66
C GLU A 555 -7.40 -8.66 -27.62
N ILE A 556 -7.38 -9.96 -27.89
CA ILE A 556 -6.61 -10.58 -28.96
C ILE A 556 -7.57 -10.91 -30.11
N ARG A 557 -7.42 -10.20 -31.23
CA ARG A 557 -8.18 -10.45 -32.46
C ARG A 557 -7.64 -11.66 -33.19
N ARG A 558 -8.55 -12.42 -33.81
CA ARG A 558 -8.27 -13.70 -34.45
C ARG A 558 -8.98 -13.84 -35.80
N LYS A 559 -8.33 -14.51 -36.75
CA LYS A 559 -8.92 -14.96 -38.01
C LYS A 559 -8.74 -16.47 -38.14
N GLY A 560 -9.84 -17.22 -38.06
CA GLY A 560 -9.79 -18.68 -38.01
C GLY A 560 -8.96 -19.18 -36.82
N ARG A 561 -7.89 -19.93 -37.11
CA ARG A 561 -6.98 -20.51 -36.11
C ARG A 561 -5.79 -19.61 -35.76
N ARG A 562 -5.71 -18.40 -36.30
CA ARG A 562 -4.57 -17.49 -36.07
C ARG A 562 -4.97 -16.26 -35.27
N ALA A 563 -4.19 -15.92 -34.26
CA ALA A 563 -4.15 -14.57 -33.69
C ALA A 563 -3.53 -13.61 -34.71
N THR A 564 -4.09 -12.42 -34.83
CA THR A 564 -3.67 -11.43 -35.84
C THR A 564 -3.21 -10.11 -35.23
N SER A 565 -3.85 -9.69 -34.14
CA SER A 565 -3.45 -8.46 -33.46
C SER A 565 -3.92 -8.41 -32.01
N VAL A 566 -3.22 -7.60 -31.21
CA VAL A 566 -3.55 -7.29 -29.82
C VAL A 566 -4.02 -5.84 -29.75
N VAL A 567 -5.23 -5.64 -29.24
CA VAL A 567 -5.81 -4.32 -29.00
C VAL A 567 -5.46 -3.89 -27.59
N CYS A 568 -4.96 -2.68 -27.42
CA CYS A 568 -4.51 -2.14 -26.15
C CYS A 568 -5.10 -0.76 -25.89
N GLU A 569 -5.42 -0.47 -24.64
CA GLU A 569 -5.79 0.85 -24.14
C GLU A 569 -4.58 1.47 -23.42
N ARG A 570 -4.14 2.64 -23.87
CA ARG A 570 -3.07 3.42 -23.24
C ARG A 570 -3.64 4.24 -22.09
N ARG A 571 -2.81 4.56 -21.09
CA ARG A 571 -3.23 5.37 -19.93
C ARG A 571 -3.73 6.78 -20.30
N ASP A 572 -3.26 7.34 -21.40
CA ASP A 572 -3.71 8.62 -21.94
C ASP A 572 -5.02 8.53 -22.77
N GLY A 573 -5.62 7.34 -22.85
CA GLY A 573 -6.85 7.06 -23.58
C GLY A 573 -6.67 6.68 -25.05
N ARG A 574 -5.43 6.70 -25.60
CA ARG A 574 -5.17 6.23 -26.97
C ARG A 574 -5.39 4.72 -27.08
N VAL A 575 -5.80 4.27 -28.27
CA VAL A 575 -5.89 2.83 -28.60
C VAL A 575 -4.69 2.46 -29.46
N LEU A 576 -3.96 1.43 -29.04
CA LEU A 576 -2.84 0.86 -29.80
C LEU A 576 -3.20 -0.54 -30.31
N ASN A 577 -2.96 -0.79 -31.59
CA ASN A 577 -3.12 -2.11 -32.20
C ASN A 577 -1.73 -2.66 -32.54
N VAL A 578 -1.35 -3.80 -31.95
CA VAL A 578 -0.10 -4.49 -32.27
C VAL A 578 -0.44 -5.66 -33.19
N ASP A 579 -0.12 -5.56 -34.47
CA ASP A 579 -0.21 -6.70 -35.38
C ASP A 579 1.00 -7.61 -35.14
N ALA A 580 0.77 -8.90 -34.92
CA ALA A 580 1.84 -9.83 -34.54
C ALA A 580 1.69 -11.20 -35.21
N GLU A 581 2.81 -11.79 -35.60
CA GLU A 581 2.84 -13.13 -36.19
C GLU A 581 2.66 -14.24 -35.14
N ALA A 582 3.10 -13.99 -33.91
CA ALA A 582 2.84 -14.80 -32.72
C ALA A 582 2.51 -13.91 -31.51
N VAL A 583 1.69 -14.44 -30.60
CA VAL A 583 1.32 -13.74 -29.36
C VAL A 583 1.61 -14.64 -28.15
N VAL A 584 2.30 -14.10 -27.16
CA VAL A 584 2.63 -14.78 -25.89
C VAL A 584 1.95 -14.04 -24.74
N VAL A 585 0.97 -14.67 -24.12
CA VAL A 585 0.20 -14.11 -23.00
C VAL A 585 0.90 -14.45 -21.68
N SER A 586 1.30 -13.43 -20.92
CA SER A 586 2.06 -13.54 -19.66
C SER A 586 1.57 -12.54 -18.59
N CYS A 587 0.26 -12.29 -18.54
CA CYS A 587 -0.40 -11.30 -17.68
C CYS A 587 -0.59 -11.77 -16.22
N GLY A 588 0.06 -12.86 -15.82
CA GLY A 588 -0.15 -13.52 -14.53
C GLY A 588 -1.45 -14.33 -14.51
N ALA A 589 -1.61 -15.16 -13.48
CA ALA A 589 -2.63 -16.21 -13.48
C ALA A 589 -4.07 -15.68 -13.71
N ILE A 590 -4.41 -14.55 -13.08
CA ILE A 590 -5.72 -13.90 -13.22
C ILE A 590 -5.84 -13.16 -14.55
N GLY A 591 -4.85 -12.31 -14.87
CA GLY A 591 -4.87 -11.44 -16.05
C GLY A 591 -4.94 -12.22 -17.36
N SER A 592 -4.18 -13.31 -17.45
CA SER A 592 -4.11 -14.16 -18.64
C SER A 592 -5.43 -14.86 -18.91
N SER A 593 -6.06 -15.45 -17.88
CA SER A 593 -7.39 -16.04 -18.03
C SER A 593 -8.45 -15.02 -18.42
N VAL A 594 -8.42 -13.80 -17.83
CA VAL A 594 -9.37 -12.73 -18.19
C VAL A 594 -9.19 -12.28 -19.63
N LEU A 595 -7.95 -12.09 -20.10
CA LEU A 595 -7.66 -11.68 -21.48
C LEU A 595 -8.11 -12.74 -22.50
N LEU A 596 -7.84 -14.03 -22.23
CA LEU A 596 -8.29 -15.12 -23.10
C LEU A 596 -9.82 -15.18 -23.19
N MET A 597 -10.53 -15.03 -22.06
CA MET A 597 -12.00 -14.98 -22.05
C MET A 597 -12.55 -13.78 -22.82
N LYS A 598 -11.95 -12.58 -22.66
CA LYS A 598 -12.31 -11.38 -23.43
C LYS A 598 -12.09 -11.58 -24.93
N SER A 599 -11.07 -12.34 -25.30
CA SER A 599 -10.71 -12.68 -26.68
C SER A 599 -11.54 -13.84 -27.28
N GLY A 600 -12.59 -14.28 -26.57
CA GLY A 600 -13.51 -15.33 -27.01
C GLY A 600 -12.98 -16.76 -26.87
N ILE A 601 -11.86 -16.96 -26.17
CA ILE A 601 -11.30 -18.28 -25.88
C ILE A 601 -11.83 -18.72 -24.51
N LYS A 602 -12.67 -19.77 -24.49
CA LYS A 602 -13.47 -20.12 -23.30
C LYS A 602 -13.27 -21.53 -22.78
N ARG A 603 -12.85 -22.47 -23.64
CA ARG A 603 -12.73 -23.88 -23.25
C ARG A 603 -11.65 -24.02 -22.17
N ASN A 604 -12.03 -24.49 -20.99
CA ASN A 604 -11.18 -24.72 -19.82
C ASN A 604 -10.49 -23.46 -19.25
N VAL A 605 -10.64 -22.28 -19.86
CA VAL A 605 -10.05 -21.03 -19.39
C VAL A 605 -10.66 -20.64 -18.03
N GLY A 606 -9.80 -20.24 -17.11
CA GLY A 606 -10.09 -19.97 -15.71
C GLY A 606 -10.26 -21.23 -14.84
N SER A 607 -9.98 -22.43 -15.33
CA SER A 607 -10.11 -23.68 -14.55
C SER A 607 -8.84 -24.04 -13.79
N ARG A 608 -8.97 -24.92 -12.79
CA ARG A 608 -7.84 -25.43 -11.98
C ARG A 608 -7.00 -24.34 -11.34
N PHE A 609 -7.65 -23.24 -11.00
CA PHE A 609 -6.99 -22.15 -10.30
C PHE A 609 -6.67 -22.62 -8.88
N SER A 610 -5.49 -22.26 -8.38
CA SER A 610 -4.98 -22.64 -7.06
C SER A 610 -4.09 -21.54 -6.51
N PHE A 611 -3.71 -21.69 -5.24
CA PHE A 611 -2.92 -20.70 -4.54
C PHE A 611 -1.84 -21.39 -3.72
N ASN A 612 -0.82 -20.63 -3.37
CA ASN A 612 -0.22 -20.81 -2.05
C ASN A 612 -0.93 -19.85 -1.09
N ALA A 613 -1.82 -20.38 -0.27
CA ALA A 613 -2.61 -19.60 0.68
C ALA A 613 -1.88 -19.52 2.02
N ALA A 614 -1.89 -18.35 2.65
CA ALA A 614 -1.18 -18.11 3.90
C ALA A 614 -2.04 -17.40 4.95
N THR A 615 -1.75 -17.67 6.22
CA THR A 615 -2.20 -16.90 7.38
C THR A 615 -1.00 -16.56 8.27
N LEU A 616 -1.02 -15.39 8.91
CA LEU A 616 0.10 -14.89 9.71
C LEU A 616 -0.11 -15.18 11.20
N MET A 617 0.99 -15.32 11.93
CA MET A 617 1.01 -15.38 13.39
C MET A 617 2.11 -14.48 13.92
N VAL A 618 1.73 -13.61 14.85
CA VAL A 618 2.62 -12.65 15.50
C VAL A 618 2.94 -13.15 16.90
N ALA A 619 4.18 -13.05 17.35
CA ALA A 619 4.60 -13.47 18.69
C ALA A 619 5.27 -12.31 19.42
N ARG A 620 4.99 -12.16 20.72
CA ARG A 620 5.54 -11.11 21.58
C ARG A 620 6.64 -11.66 22.48
N PHE A 621 7.74 -10.91 22.60
CA PHE A 621 8.90 -11.23 23.41
C PHE A 621 9.25 -10.07 24.37
N ASP A 622 9.04 -10.27 25.67
CA ASP A 622 9.25 -9.20 26.66
C ASP A 622 10.69 -9.11 27.16
N GLY A 623 11.48 -10.18 27.03
CA GLY A 623 12.85 -10.23 27.53
C GLY A 623 13.81 -9.27 26.80
N GLN A 624 13.73 -9.19 25.48
CA GLN A 624 14.59 -8.32 24.66
C GLN A 624 13.88 -7.87 23.38
N PRO A 625 14.18 -6.66 22.84
CA PRO A 625 13.64 -6.23 21.57
C PRO A 625 13.99 -7.18 20.43
N VAL A 626 12.98 -7.53 19.63
CA VAL A 626 13.12 -8.31 18.40
C VAL A 626 13.59 -7.42 17.26
N ASN A 627 13.02 -6.22 17.14
CA ASN A 627 13.18 -5.32 15.99
C ASN A 627 13.00 -6.06 14.66
N GLY A 628 11.86 -6.73 14.48
CA GLY A 628 11.64 -7.56 13.29
C GLY A 628 11.71 -6.80 11.96
N PHE A 629 11.52 -5.47 11.99
CA PHE A 629 11.68 -4.57 10.85
C PHE A 629 13.15 -4.35 10.44
N ASP A 630 14.08 -4.82 11.27
CA ASP A 630 15.51 -4.62 11.08
C ASP A 630 16.20 -5.86 10.47
N GLY A 631 16.35 -5.82 9.15
CA GLY A 631 16.80 -6.94 8.33
C GLY A 631 15.90 -7.11 7.11
N THR A 632 16.13 -8.13 6.27
CA THR A 632 15.20 -8.38 5.16
C THR A 632 13.91 -9.06 5.64
N GLN A 633 12.78 -8.68 5.03
CA GLN A 633 11.43 -9.01 5.51
C GLN A 633 11.13 -10.51 5.67
N MET A 634 11.54 -11.34 4.70
CA MET A 634 11.32 -12.80 4.73
C MET A 634 12.62 -13.56 4.48
N ASN A 635 13.23 -14.19 5.47
CA ASN A 635 14.59 -14.74 5.35
C ASN A 635 14.72 -16.22 5.69
N ALA A 636 13.91 -16.74 6.61
CA ALA A 636 14.01 -18.10 7.11
C ALA A 636 12.73 -18.89 6.84
N TYR A 637 12.89 -20.21 6.73
CA TYR A 637 11.77 -21.14 6.56
C TYR A 637 11.97 -22.46 7.29
N VAL A 638 10.84 -23.14 7.48
CA VAL A 638 10.75 -24.56 7.83
C VAL A 638 9.71 -25.21 6.93
N ASP A 639 10.11 -26.21 6.14
CA ASP A 639 9.30 -26.93 5.17
C ASP A 639 8.98 -28.36 5.65
N GLY A 640 7.72 -28.57 6.00
CA GLY A 640 7.17 -29.87 6.36
C GLY A 640 6.48 -30.61 5.22
N ARG A 641 6.61 -30.15 3.96
CA ARG A 641 5.87 -30.56 2.74
C ARG A 641 4.36 -30.30 2.77
N GLU A 642 3.73 -30.51 3.92
CA GLU A 642 2.29 -30.26 4.10
C GLU A 642 1.98 -28.76 4.18
N TYR A 643 2.84 -28.03 4.87
CA TYR A 643 2.84 -26.58 5.03
C TYR A 643 4.28 -26.08 5.19
N LEU A 644 4.46 -24.81 4.89
CA LEU A 644 5.71 -24.06 5.01
C LEU A 644 5.52 -23.00 6.09
N LEU A 645 6.45 -22.94 7.04
CA LEU A 645 6.55 -21.84 8.00
C LEU A 645 7.58 -20.85 7.45
N GLU A 646 7.20 -19.59 7.24
CA GLU A 646 8.09 -18.58 6.65
C GLU A 646 8.14 -17.36 7.55
N CYS A 647 9.34 -16.93 7.97
CA CYS A 647 9.42 -15.68 8.72
C CYS A 647 9.01 -14.51 7.83
N HIS A 648 8.31 -13.54 8.41
CA HIS A 648 7.75 -12.39 7.71
C HIS A 648 7.66 -11.19 8.63
N PHE A 649 8.12 -10.02 8.23
CA PHE A 649 7.91 -8.80 9.00
C PHE A 649 7.80 -7.59 8.07
N ASP A 650 6.66 -6.90 8.16
CA ASP A 650 6.39 -5.70 7.36
C ASP A 650 6.69 -4.41 8.14
N PRO A 651 6.93 -3.29 7.44
CA PRO A 651 6.91 -1.97 8.04
C PRO A 651 5.51 -1.60 8.61
N PRO A 652 5.42 -0.51 9.40
CA PRO A 652 4.28 -0.26 10.28
C PRO A 652 2.90 -0.24 9.62
N MET A 653 2.75 0.38 8.45
CA MET A 653 1.44 0.55 7.81
C MET A 653 0.85 -0.81 7.41
N VAL A 654 1.60 -1.62 6.65
CA VAL A 654 1.15 -2.95 6.22
C VAL A 654 1.06 -3.90 7.41
N PHE A 655 2.04 -3.87 8.32
CA PHE A 655 2.04 -4.73 9.50
C PHE A 655 0.81 -4.51 10.37
N ALA A 656 0.45 -3.26 10.65
CA ALA A 656 -0.71 -2.92 11.47
C ALA A 656 -2.02 -3.43 10.86
N GLY A 657 -2.15 -3.46 9.53
CA GLY A 657 -3.31 -4.04 8.84
C GLY A 657 -3.46 -5.54 9.10
N SER A 658 -2.33 -6.25 9.21
CA SER A 658 -2.27 -7.69 9.46
C SER A 658 -2.29 -8.08 10.94
N LEU A 659 -1.93 -7.17 11.85
CA LEU A 659 -1.85 -7.43 13.28
C LEU A 659 -3.25 -7.75 13.86
N PRO A 660 -3.41 -8.89 14.57
CA PRO A 660 -4.71 -9.25 15.16
C PRO A 660 -5.05 -8.34 16.35
N GLY A 661 -6.33 -8.28 16.72
CA GLY A 661 -6.83 -7.49 17.87
C GLY A 661 -7.70 -6.30 17.47
N TRP A 662 -8.45 -5.75 18.43
CA TRP A 662 -9.41 -4.68 18.17
C TRP A 662 -9.21 -3.53 19.16
N PHE A 663 -9.43 -2.29 18.69
CA PHE A 663 -9.38 -1.07 19.51
C PHE A 663 -8.09 -1.02 20.33
N ASP A 664 -8.19 -0.80 21.64
CA ASP A 664 -7.10 -0.71 22.61
C ASP A 664 -6.16 -1.92 22.53
N ALA A 665 -6.68 -3.15 22.30
CA ALA A 665 -5.83 -4.33 22.20
C ALA A 665 -4.91 -4.29 20.97
N HIS A 666 -5.39 -3.74 19.85
CA HIS A 666 -4.56 -3.53 18.65
C HIS A 666 -3.53 -2.42 18.90
N TYR A 667 -3.96 -1.31 19.49
CA TYR A 667 -3.11 -0.16 19.80
C TYR A 667 -1.96 -0.53 20.75
N GLU A 668 -2.24 -1.26 21.83
CA GLU A 668 -1.22 -1.72 22.77
C GLU A 668 -0.25 -2.76 22.16
N ARG A 669 -0.73 -3.60 21.23
CA ARG A 669 0.17 -4.50 20.47
C ARG A 669 1.08 -3.72 19.52
N MET A 670 0.58 -2.66 18.89
CA MET A 670 1.43 -1.79 18.06
C MET A 670 2.45 -1.01 18.88
N LYS A 671 2.16 -0.63 20.14
CA LYS A 671 3.20 -0.08 21.04
C LYS A 671 4.32 -1.10 21.30
N ALA A 672 3.99 -2.39 21.31
CA ALA A 672 4.96 -3.47 21.46
C ALA A 672 5.68 -3.83 20.14
N TYR A 673 5.51 -3.08 19.04
CA TYR A 673 6.06 -3.40 17.72
C TYR A 673 7.56 -3.80 17.70
N PRO A 674 8.48 -3.17 18.46
CA PRO A 674 9.89 -3.59 18.54
C PRO A 674 10.10 -4.95 19.22
N HIS A 675 9.10 -5.47 19.92
CA HIS A 675 9.11 -6.74 20.65
C HIS A 675 8.35 -7.85 19.92
N LEU A 676 7.89 -7.60 18.69
CA LEU A 676 7.16 -8.56 17.91
C LEU A 676 8.07 -9.33 16.94
N ALA A 677 7.81 -10.62 16.82
CA ALA A 677 8.23 -11.48 15.72
C ALA A 677 6.99 -11.86 14.89
N CYS A 678 7.17 -12.20 13.61
CA CYS A 678 6.07 -12.62 12.76
C CYS A 678 6.52 -13.65 11.72
N ALA A 679 5.62 -14.58 11.42
CA ALA A 679 5.81 -15.64 10.43
C ALA A 679 4.44 -16.08 9.90
N GLY A 680 4.45 -16.59 8.67
CA GLY A 680 3.28 -17.16 8.02
C GLY A 680 3.28 -18.67 8.04
N VAL A 681 2.07 -19.24 8.04
CA VAL A 681 1.81 -20.63 7.69
C VAL A 681 1.25 -20.64 6.27
N LEU A 682 1.98 -21.26 5.35
CA LEU A 682 1.64 -21.31 3.93
C LEU A 682 1.35 -22.74 3.48
N ILE A 683 0.31 -22.92 2.67
CA ILE A 683 -0.05 -24.21 2.06
C ILE A 683 -0.33 -24.05 0.57
N GLY A 684 0.00 -25.08 -0.22
CA GLY A 684 -0.54 -25.22 -1.57
C GLY A 684 -1.98 -25.73 -1.53
N THR A 685 -2.92 -24.95 -2.09
CA THR A 685 -4.34 -25.32 -2.13
C THR A 685 -4.63 -26.32 -3.23
N ARG A 686 -5.78 -26.99 -3.14
CA ARG A 686 -6.28 -27.80 -4.26
C ARG A 686 -6.57 -26.91 -5.49
N PRO A 687 -6.47 -27.47 -6.72
CA PRO A 687 -6.77 -26.76 -7.96
C PRO A 687 -8.26 -26.85 -8.31
N ASP A 688 -9.11 -26.36 -7.42
CA ASP A 688 -10.58 -26.35 -7.56
C ASP A 688 -11.18 -24.93 -7.62
N ALA A 689 -10.35 -23.89 -7.44
CA ALA A 689 -10.78 -22.51 -7.63
C ALA A 689 -10.98 -22.18 -9.12
N ARG A 690 -11.67 -21.06 -9.39
CA ARG A 690 -11.92 -20.60 -10.76
C ARG A 690 -11.71 -19.10 -10.94
N VAL A 691 -11.20 -18.73 -12.09
CA VAL A 691 -11.35 -17.36 -12.62
C VAL A 691 -12.59 -17.36 -13.52
N GLN A 692 -13.50 -16.41 -13.33
CA GLN A 692 -14.75 -16.32 -14.09
C GLN A 692 -15.07 -14.89 -14.51
N ARG A 693 -15.81 -14.75 -15.60
CA ARG A 693 -16.44 -13.49 -15.99
C ARG A 693 -17.88 -13.48 -15.50
N TRP A 694 -18.15 -12.65 -14.50
CA TRP A 694 -19.49 -12.51 -13.91
C TRP A 694 -20.39 -11.55 -14.70
N SER A 695 -21.69 -11.54 -14.35
CA SER A 695 -22.64 -10.50 -14.78
C SER A 695 -22.17 -9.10 -14.32
N LEU A 696 -22.70 -8.04 -14.95
CA LEU A 696 -22.28 -6.64 -14.72
C LEU A 696 -22.21 -6.26 -13.22
N LEU A 697 -23.18 -6.71 -12.41
CA LEU A 697 -23.25 -6.43 -10.97
C LEU A 697 -22.16 -7.14 -10.16
N ARG A 698 -21.83 -8.40 -10.47
CA ARG A 698 -20.80 -9.17 -9.76
C ARG A 698 -19.38 -8.83 -10.23
N GLN A 699 -19.21 -8.21 -11.40
CA GLN A 699 -17.91 -7.79 -11.91
C GLN A 699 -17.19 -6.79 -10.98
N LEU A 700 -17.95 -6.05 -10.15
CA LEU A 700 -17.42 -5.15 -9.11
C LEU A 700 -16.69 -5.89 -7.97
N LEU A 701 -16.92 -7.18 -7.80
CA LEU A 701 -16.28 -8.04 -6.78
C LEU A 701 -15.05 -8.79 -7.33
N GLY A 702 -14.73 -8.57 -8.61
CA GLY A 702 -13.61 -9.19 -9.31
C GLY A 702 -13.86 -10.62 -9.79
N PRO A 703 -12.83 -11.23 -10.42
CA PRO A 703 -13.03 -12.43 -11.22
C PRO A 703 -12.72 -13.75 -10.49
N VAL A 704 -12.22 -13.73 -9.25
CA VAL A 704 -11.71 -14.93 -8.56
C VAL A 704 -12.78 -15.55 -7.65
N ASP A 705 -13.24 -16.72 -8.04
CA ASP A 705 -14.16 -17.58 -7.29
C ASP A 705 -13.36 -18.65 -6.54
N TYR A 706 -13.39 -18.59 -5.22
CA TYR A 706 -12.64 -19.52 -4.38
C TYR A 706 -13.37 -19.78 -3.07
N THR A 707 -13.39 -21.04 -2.65
CA THR A 707 -13.75 -21.43 -1.30
C THR A 707 -12.75 -22.48 -0.87
N MET A 708 -12.05 -22.24 0.24
CA MET A 708 -11.02 -23.15 0.71
C MET A 708 -11.62 -24.48 1.13
N HIS A 709 -11.02 -25.57 0.65
CA HIS A 709 -11.43 -26.93 0.98
C HIS A 709 -11.15 -27.25 2.46
N SER A 710 -11.98 -28.10 3.10
CA SER A 710 -11.84 -28.46 4.52
C SER A 710 -10.47 -29.08 4.85
N ASN A 711 -9.96 -29.94 3.97
CA ASN A 711 -8.60 -30.49 4.12
C ASN A 711 -7.51 -29.41 4.10
N ASP A 712 -7.65 -28.36 3.29
CA ASP A 712 -6.69 -27.25 3.23
C ASP A 712 -6.74 -26.44 4.53
N LEU A 713 -7.95 -26.16 5.03
CA LEU A 713 -8.13 -25.53 6.34
C LEU A 713 -7.53 -26.37 7.47
N ALA A 714 -7.68 -27.70 7.43
CA ALA A 714 -7.09 -28.58 8.43
C ALA A 714 -5.55 -28.55 8.43
N ARG A 715 -4.92 -28.45 7.25
CA ARG A 715 -3.46 -28.28 7.12
C ARG A 715 -3.00 -26.94 7.70
N LEU A 716 -3.72 -25.85 7.40
CA LEU A 716 -3.44 -24.53 7.99
C LEU A 716 -3.50 -24.56 9.51
N LYS A 717 -4.56 -25.15 10.10
CA LYS A 717 -4.70 -25.24 11.56
C LYS A 717 -3.56 -26.03 12.22
N ARG A 718 -3.08 -27.11 11.60
CA ARG A 718 -1.91 -27.85 12.07
C ARG A 718 -0.64 -27.00 12.01
N GLY A 719 -0.43 -26.28 10.91
CA GLY A 719 0.70 -25.36 10.79
C GLY A 719 0.63 -24.20 11.79
N MET A 720 -0.56 -23.68 12.10
CA MET A 720 -0.74 -22.65 13.12
C MET A 720 -0.36 -23.15 14.53
N ALA A 721 -0.85 -24.33 14.90
CA ALA A 721 -0.47 -24.95 16.17
C ALA A 721 1.05 -25.16 16.25
N ARG A 722 1.65 -25.68 15.16
CA ARG A 722 3.09 -25.90 15.09
C ARG A 722 3.89 -24.61 15.22
N LEU A 723 3.47 -23.54 14.54
CA LEU A 723 4.17 -22.26 14.61
C LEU A 723 4.08 -21.64 16.02
N ALA A 724 2.94 -21.78 16.71
CA ALA A 724 2.84 -21.37 18.10
C ALA A 724 3.77 -22.17 19.02
N GLU A 725 3.86 -23.50 18.85
CA GLU A 725 4.81 -24.35 19.59
C GLU A 725 6.26 -23.91 19.36
N VAL A 726 6.62 -23.60 18.10
CA VAL A 726 7.94 -23.09 17.73
C VAL A 726 8.23 -21.74 18.39
N TYR A 727 7.26 -20.83 18.44
CA TYR A 727 7.43 -19.55 19.14
C TYR A 727 7.57 -19.70 20.65
N PHE A 728 6.80 -20.58 21.29
CA PHE A 728 6.97 -20.85 22.72
C PHE A 728 8.34 -21.47 23.01
N ALA A 729 8.83 -22.37 22.15
CA ALA A 729 10.18 -22.91 22.24
C ALA A 729 11.26 -21.82 22.04
N ALA A 730 10.98 -20.83 21.20
CA ALA A 730 11.84 -19.64 21.03
C ALA A 730 11.83 -18.71 22.26
N GLY A 731 10.81 -18.79 23.11
CA GLY A 731 10.64 -17.98 24.32
C GLY A 731 9.61 -16.86 24.19
N ALA A 732 8.66 -16.95 23.26
CA ALA A 732 7.56 -16.00 23.17
C ALA A 732 6.65 -16.08 24.42
N GLU A 733 6.17 -14.94 24.90
CA GLU A 733 5.23 -14.87 26.02
C GLU A 733 3.78 -15.06 25.55
N THR A 734 3.43 -14.45 24.42
CA THR A 734 2.11 -14.58 23.81
C THR A 734 2.24 -14.73 22.30
N VAL A 735 1.41 -15.58 21.71
CA VAL A 735 1.25 -15.71 20.26
C VAL A 735 -0.15 -15.24 19.87
N TYR A 736 -0.24 -14.45 18.80
CA TYR A 736 -1.47 -13.87 18.25
C TYR A 736 -1.75 -14.46 16.87
N PRO A 737 -2.66 -15.44 16.77
CA PRO A 737 -3.15 -15.93 15.49
C PRO A 737 -3.92 -14.84 14.74
N ALA A 738 -3.79 -14.78 13.40
CA ALA A 738 -4.57 -13.86 12.56
C ALA A 738 -6.03 -14.27 12.36
N THR A 739 -6.74 -14.44 13.47
CA THR A 739 -8.18 -14.72 13.53
C THR A 739 -8.99 -13.44 13.71
N PHE A 740 -10.22 -13.42 13.20
CA PHE A 740 -11.12 -12.27 13.42
C PHE A 740 -11.60 -12.16 14.87
N VAL A 741 -11.73 -13.30 15.55
CA VAL A 741 -11.93 -13.35 17.00
C VAL A 741 -10.56 -13.29 17.64
N ASP A 742 -10.36 -12.34 18.54
CA ASP A 742 -9.07 -12.17 19.21
C ASP A 742 -8.85 -13.29 20.25
N ILE A 743 -7.83 -14.12 20.02
CA ILE A 743 -7.48 -15.28 20.86
C ILE A 743 -5.98 -15.28 21.19
N PRO A 744 -5.51 -14.42 22.11
CA PRO A 744 -4.13 -14.47 22.57
C PRO A 744 -3.82 -15.85 23.16
N LEU A 745 -2.69 -16.43 22.74
CA LEU A 745 -2.19 -17.72 23.20
C LEU A 745 -1.01 -17.46 24.14
N ASP A 746 -1.27 -17.45 25.44
CA ASP A 746 -0.25 -17.18 26.46
C ASP A 746 0.57 -18.43 26.80
N ARG A 747 1.88 -18.24 26.97
CA ARG A 747 2.86 -19.29 27.24
C ARG A 747 2.54 -20.08 28.51
N ASP A 748 2.15 -19.41 29.59
CA ASP A 748 1.85 -20.02 30.88
C ASP A 748 0.77 -21.11 30.81
N ARG A 749 -0.15 -20.98 29.84
CA ARG A 749 -1.21 -21.96 29.59
C ARG A 749 -0.82 -22.93 28.48
N PHE A 750 -0.51 -22.40 27.30
CA PHE A 750 -0.42 -23.21 26.09
C PHE A 750 0.98 -23.76 25.83
N GLY A 751 2.04 -23.19 26.43
CA GLY A 751 3.42 -23.61 26.23
C GLY A 751 3.71 -25.03 26.71
N SER A 752 2.94 -25.53 27.68
CA SER A 752 3.03 -26.91 28.18
C SER A 752 1.79 -27.77 27.87
N GLN A 753 0.84 -27.26 27.08
CA GLN A 753 -0.44 -27.93 26.78
C GLN A 753 -0.74 -27.91 25.27
N PRO A 754 0.03 -28.63 24.45
CA PRO A 754 -0.10 -28.61 22.99
C PRO A 754 -1.46 -29.13 22.49
N ASP A 755 -2.10 -30.05 23.21
CA ASP A 755 -3.44 -30.54 22.86
C ASP A 755 -4.52 -29.49 23.13
N GLU A 756 -4.38 -28.70 24.20
CA GLU A 756 -5.28 -27.58 24.47
C GLU A 756 -5.12 -26.47 23.43
N LEU A 757 -3.88 -26.18 23.03
CA LEU A 757 -3.54 -25.25 21.95
C LEU A 757 -4.23 -25.64 20.63
N ARG A 758 -4.12 -26.91 20.23
CA ARG A 758 -4.80 -27.42 19.02
C ARG A 758 -6.31 -27.32 19.17
N ALA A 759 -6.85 -27.71 20.31
CA ALA A 759 -8.29 -27.67 20.56
C ALA A 759 -8.85 -26.23 20.54
N VAL A 760 -8.12 -25.22 21.03
CA VAL A 760 -8.58 -23.82 20.96
C VAL A 760 -8.52 -23.26 19.55
N ILE A 761 -7.49 -23.61 18.76
CA ILE A 761 -7.41 -23.27 17.34
C ILE A 761 -8.57 -23.92 16.59
N ASP A 762 -8.83 -25.21 16.82
CA ASP A 762 -9.92 -25.93 16.18
C ASP A 762 -11.28 -25.32 16.50
N ARG A 763 -11.58 -25.02 17.78
CA ARG A 763 -12.86 -24.40 18.17
C ARG A 763 -13.04 -22.99 17.63
N THR A 764 -11.96 -22.23 17.47
CA THR A 764 -12.01 -20.84 16.97
C THR A 764 -12.09 -20.79 15.44
N VAL A 765 -11.35 -21.66 14.75
CA VAL A 765 -11.22 -21.70 13.29
C VAL A 765 -12.08 -22.83 12.74
N GLN A 766 -13.36 -22.53 12.52
CA GLN A 766 -14.34 -23.50 12.03
C GLN A 766 -14.50 -23.42 10.51
N LYS A 767 -14.25 -22.25 9.93
CA LYS A 767 -14.32 -21.99 8.49
C LYS A 767 -13.20 -21.03 8.06
N PRO A 768 -12.89 -20.95 6.75
CA PRO A 768 -11.80 -20.10 6.24
C PRO A 768 -11.94 -18.63 6.68
N ASP A 769 -13.17 -18.14 6.72
CA ASP A 769 -13.50 -16.74 7.02
C ASP A 769 -13.42 -16.39 8.52
N ASP A 770 -12.96 -17.33 9.36
CA ASP A 770 -12.53 -17.04 10.73
C ASP A 770 -11.05 -16.57 10.76
N LEU A 771 -10.33 -16.70 9.64
CA LEU A 771 -8.94 -16.30 9.45
C LEU A 771 -8.80 -15.09 8.52
N THR A 772 -7.75 -14.32 8.73
CA THR A 772 -7.21 -13.43 7.69
C THR A 772 -6.34 -14.25 6.76
N LEU A 773 -6.81 -14.45 5.52
CA LEU A 773 -6.09 -15.18 4.49
C LEU A 773 -5.51 -14.23 3.45
N SER A 774 -4.33 -14.57 2.96
CA SER A 774 -3.69 -13.87 1.85
C SER A 774 -2.95 -14.82 0.92
N THR A 775 -2.71 -14.35 -0.30
CA THR A 775 -1.82 -15.02 -1.24
C THR A 775 -1.11 -14.01 -2.13
N ALA A 776 0.17 -14.26 -2.40
CA ALA A 776 0.93 -13.60 -3.45
C ALA A 776 1.19 -14.54 -4.65
N HIS A 777 0.65 -15.75 -4.62
CA HIS A 777 1.00 -16.85 -5.52
C HIS A 777 -0.24 -17.48 -6.18
N PRO A 778 -1.09 -16.69 -6.89
CA PRO A 778 -2.14 -17.27 -7.72
C PRO A 778 -1.53 -18.07 -8.89
N GLN A 779 -2.03 -19.28 -9.11
CA GLN A 779 -1.52 -20.25 -10.08
C GLN A 779 -2.68 -20.97 -10.78
N GLY A 780 -2.41 -21.58 -11.94
CA GLY A 780 -3.44 -22.22 -12.75
C GLY A 780 -4.41 -21.23 -13.39
N GLY A 781 -5.52 -21.70 -13.92
CA GLY A 781 -6.46 -20.91 -14.72
C GLY A 781 -6.34 -21.21 -16.21
N ASN A 782 -5.14 -21.51 -16.72
CA ASN A 782 -4.92 -21.91 -18.11
C ASN A 782 -4.08 -23.21 -18.18
N PRO A 783 -4.49 -24.28 -17.49
CA PRO A 783 -3.63 -25.43 -17.19
C PRO A 783 -3.12 -26.14 -18.44
N MET A 784 -1.88 -26.61 -18.37
CA MET A 784 -1.19 -27.35 -19.42
C MET A 784 -1.66 -28.82 -19.47
N SER A 785 -2.05 -29.27 -20.66
CA SER A 785 -2.29 -30.68 -20.97
C SER A 785 -2.40 -30.90 -22.47
N ASP A 786 -1.76 -31.96 -22.99
CA ASP A 786 -1.89 -32.35 -24.40
C ASP A 786 -3.31 -32.83 -24.75
N ASN A 787 -4.10 -33.22 -23.76
CA ASN A 787 -5.52 -33.49 -23.95
C ASN A 787 -6.32 -32.18 -23.96
N ARG A 788 -6.77 -31.77 -25.15
CA ARG A 788 -7.62 -30.59 -25.40
C ARG A 788 -8.94 -30.60 -24.62
N SER A 789 -9.41 -31.76 -24.16
CA SER A 789 -10.65 -31.81 -23.37
C SER A 789 -10.46 -31.30 -21.94
N VAL A 790 -9.23 -31.33 -21.40
CA VAL A 790 -8.93 -30.94 -20.00
C VAL A 790 -8.03 -29.72 -19.88
N GLY A 791 -7.07 -29.50 -20.79
CA GLY A 791 -6.15 -28.36 -20.78
C GLY A 791 -6.65 -27.13 -21.54
N VAL A 792 -5.98 -25.99 -21.33
CA VAL A 792 -6.12 -24.76 -22.15
C VAL A 792 -4.96 -24.65 -23.15
N VAL A 793 -3.76 -24.99 -22.70
CA VAL A 793 -2.56 -25.07 -23.53
C VAL A 793 -2.04 -26.50 -23.61
N ASP A 794 -1.36 -26.83 -24.70
CA ASP A 794 -0.58 -28.07 -24.81
C ASP A 794 0.80 -27.95 -24.13
N SER A 795 1.60 -29.03 -24.15
CA SER A 795 2.95 -29.03 -23.55
C SER A 795 3.97 -28.14 -24.28
N GLN A 796 3.58 -27.56 -25.42
CA GLN A 796 4.32 -26.53 -26.14
C GLN A 796 3.80 -25.11 -25.82
N PHE A 797 3.01 -24.97 -24.75
CA PHE A 797 2.39 -23.73 -24.28
C PHE A 797 1.38 -23.12 -25.26
N ARG A 798 1.03 -23.83 -26.35
CA ARG A 798 0.15 -23.33 -27.40
C ARG A 798 -1.30 -23.50 -26.97
N VAL A 799 -2.10 -22.44 -27.14
CA VAL A 799 -3.54 -22.49 -26.86
C VAL A 799 -4.23 -23.45 -27.82
N HIS A 800 -4.97 -24.40 -27.26
CA HIS A 800 -5.63 -25.46 -28.04
C HIS A 800 -6.55 -24.94 -29.15
N GLY A 801 -6.20 -25.29 -30.39
CA GLY A 801 -6.97 -24.90 -31.59
C GLY A 801 -6.56 -23.56 -32.21
N LEU A 802 -5.48 -22.96 -31.71
CA LEU A 802 -4.82 -21.81 -32.33
C LEU A 802 -3.38 -22.19 -32.70
N ASP A 803 -2.86 -21.60 -33.75
CA ASP A 803 -1.57 -22.02 -34.32
C ASP A 803 -0.39 -21.16 -33.81
N ASN A 804 -0.67 -19.95 -33.31
CA ASN A 804 0.33 -18.93 -32.99
C ASN A 804 0.01 -18.12 -31.72
N LEU A 805 -0.82 -18.66 -30.82
CA LEU A 805 -1.12 -18.05 -29.52
C LEU A 805 -0.61 -18.96 -28.40
N TYR A 806 0.20 -18.39 -27.51
CA TYR A 806 0.85 -19.08 -26.41
C TYR A 806 0.51 -18.41 -25.08
N VAL A 807 0.58 -19.17 -23.98
CA VAL A 807 0.46 -18.63 -22.61
C VAL A 807 1.69 -19.05 -21.83
N CYS A 808 2.40 -18.10 -21.20
CA CYS A 808 3.69 -18.36 -20.57
C CYS A 808 3.81 -17.62 -19.22
N ASP A 809 3.03 -18.07 -18.22
CA ASP A 809 3.10 -17.59 -16.85
C ASP A 809 2.56 -18.65 -15.87
N ALA A 810 2.39 -18.29 -14.59
CA ALA A 810 1.85 -19.17 -13.55
C ALA A 810 0.49 -19.81 -13.87
N SER A 811 -0.26 -19.29 -14.85
CA SER A 811 -1.55 -19.86 -15.22
C SER A 811 -1.47 -21.24 -15.86
N VAL A 812 -0.32 -21.62 -16.40
CA VAL A 812 -0.16 -22.92 -17.08
C VAL A 812 0.04 -24.08 -16.12
N PHE A 813 0.25 -23.80 -14.82
CA PHE A 813 0.46 -24.83 -13.81
C PHE A 813 -0.80 -25.68 -13.64
N SER A 814 -0.66 -27.00 -13.67
CA SER A 814 -1.78 -27.95 -13.58
C SER A 814 -2.22 -28.24 -12.14
N SER A 815 -1.38 -27.89 -11.16
CA SER A 815 -1.61 -27.91 -9.72
C SER A 815 -0.72 -26.86 -9.04
N SER A 816 -0.98 -26.57 -7.76
CA SER A 816 -0.13 -25.66 -6.97
C SER A 816 1.31 -26.18 -6.90
N ALA A 817 2.28 -25.29 -7.09
CA ALA A 817 3.70 -25.56 -6.89
C ALA A 817 4.08 -25.81 -5.42
N ARG A 818 3.18 -25.53 -4.47
CA ARG A 818 3.34 -25.63 -3.01
C ARG A 818 4.42 -24.72 -2.38
N VAL A 819 5.35 -24.22 -3.18
CA VAL A 819 6.42 -23.28 -2.80
C VAL A 819 6.34 -21.99 -3.61
N ASN A 820 7.13 -20.97 -3.25
CA ASN A 820 7.21 -19.72 -4.01
C ASN A 820 7.49 -20.01 -5.51
N PRO A 821 6.60 -19.59 -6.43
CA PRO A 821 6.67 -20.03 -7.82
C PRO A 821 7.56 -19.15 -8.71
N GLN A 822 8.18 -18.06 -8.23
CA GLN A 822 8.92 -17.14 -9.11
C GLN A 822 9.94 -17.88 -9.98
N LEU A 823 10.81 -18.67 -9.35
CA LEU A 823 11.89 -19.38 -10.04
C LEU A 823 11.31 -20.39 -11.05
N THR A 824 10.27 -21.12 -10.66
CA THR A 824 9.57 -22.06 -11.56
C THR A 824 8.93 -21.36 -12.75
N ILE A 825 8.29 -20.18 -12.56
CA ILE A 825 7.68 -19.43 -13.67
C ILE A 825 8.76 -18.97 -14.65
N MET A 826 9.89 -18.44 -14.14
CA MET A 826 11.01 -18.01 -14.97
C MET A 826 11.65 -19.20 -15.72
N ALA A 827 11.85 -20.34 -15.05
CA ALA A 827 12.41 -21.54 -15.66
C ALA A 827 11.49 -22.12 -16.74
N MET A 828 10.17 -22.12 -16.52
CA MET A 828 9.19 -22.53 -17.53
C MET A 828 9.18 -21.59 -18.73
N ALA A 829 9.40 -20.29 -18.52
CA ALA A 829 9.46 -19.32 -19.62
C ALA A 829 10.76 -19.42 -20.43
N ASP A 830 11.89 -19.64 -19.77
CA ASP A 830 13.16 -19.95 -20.44
C ASP A 830 13.03 -21.28 -21.21
N TYR A 831 12.46 -22.32 -20.61
CA TYR A 831 12.17 -23.60 -21.26
C TYR A 831 11.31 -23.42 -22.52
N PHE A 832 10.22 -22.67 -22.41
CA PHE A 832 9.33 -22.33 -23.53
C PHE A 832 10.10 -21.70 -24.70
N ALA A 833 10.93 -20.69 -24.45
CA ALA A 833 11.70 -20.03 -25.50
C ALA A 833 12.69 -20.99 -26.20
N HIS A 834 13.23 -21.96 -25.47
CA HIS A 834 14.18 -22.95 -26.01
C HIS A 834 13.52 -24.14 -26.72
N LEU A 835 12.18 -24.25 -26.72
CA LEU A 835 11.46 -25.26 -27.51
C LEU A 835 11.49 -24.96 -29.02
N GLY A 836 11.78 -23.71 -29.42
CA GLY A 836 11.81 -23.30 -30.83
C GLY A 836 10.43 -23.33 -31.52
N VAL A 837 9.36 -23.14 -30.74
CA VAL A 837 7.96 -23.18 -31.23
C VAL A 837 7.43 -21.80 -31.68
N VAL A 838 8.18 -20.74 -31.37
CA VAL A 838 8.01 -19.35 -31.82
C VAL A 838 9.28 -18.96 -32.57
#